data_AF-A0AAE3GV54-F1
#
_entry.id   AF-A0AAE3GV54-F1
#
_cell.length_a   1.000
_cell.length_b   1.000
_cell.length_c   1.000
_cell.angle_alpha   90.00
_cell.angle_beta   90.00
_cell.angle_gamma   90.00
#
_symmetry.space_group_name_H-M   'P 1'
#
loop_
_entity.id
_entity.type
_entity.pdbx_description
1 polymer ?
#
loop_
_entity_poly.entity_id
_entity_poly.type
_entity_poly.pdbx_seq_one_letter_code
_entity_poly.pdbx_strand_id
1 'polypeptide(L)'
;MIRHIHKKISVSLQILLFGSSLSLLLSNSAWAQNNCTEGKIKENIAKIKDSDSSISLKATYSLAECGSKSVQSIIKTLQQDKDPNIRRDAASALIYMGETAKAAVPQLITSLKQDKDPNVRLSAADALGKMKKSANAAVPQLITSLKQDKDPNVRSSAASALGNMQETGKAAVPQLILSLKQDKDPNVRSNAASALGNMKKIAASAIPELILSLKTDSDIRRNAASSLGNMGETAKFAIPQLLQILQQNKEANIRSAAASALGEMKESAKMTIPQLITALNQDKDISVRTSAAYALRDIASHLQSQKNQSSPSDLEIAQKALDVAKTFIKDEKIIICFPVRFSQNNNSFCLKHLSIKIGLNIWLIHTLIWIGLFCIYPKSPQVQAIFFWNPWMRKIFGLGYIGFAITKIPFLSFHLCSPFKDSLLADGNLDNFDSQAYFTDIEFNLRTNKEAQPIKKPIPSGKFRIVIEGESGVGKSMFMRHLAKFSKRNIVYLLGEKCETGVMEAIQEKLPISNQDPKLLQNLIKNRALDIYIDGFSEMKPQIRVNIASFVKNYSKCNILIATQPLDWLPSSPIKTYILQPLKPQQLEKFLISRQTTLSPDAPISGDKYEEACKNYLASILNQQESEKENTIAIRQLYNPMKLTAIAETIANGKEGGVGFLE
;
A
#
# COMPACT_ATOMS: atom_id res chain seq x y z
N MET A 1 -14.85 -16.73 25.58
CA MET A 1 -14.06 -17.46 24.57
C MET A 1 -13.58 -16.59 23.40
N ILE A 2 -14.44 -15.77 22.79
CA ILE A 2 -14.09 -14.91 21.62
C ILE A 2 -13.05 -13.81 21.96
N ARG A 3 -13.06 -13.25 23.18
CA ARG A 3 -12.02 -12.30 23.64
C ARG A 3 -10.62 -12.93 23.87
N HIS A 4 -10.55 -14.23 24.10
CA HIS A 4 -9.28 -14.95 24.31
C HIS A 4 -8.66 -15.41 22.97
N ILE A 5 -9.51 -15.65 21.97
CA ILE A 5 -9.11 -15.97 20.59
C ILE A 5 -8.60 -14.71 19.86
N HIS A 6 -9.20 -13.53 20.12
CA HIS A 6 -8.74 -12.26 19.54
C HIS A 6 -7.32 -11.84 19.98
N LYS A 7 -6.93 -12.16 21.23
CA LYS A 7 -5.60 -11.81 21.79
C LYS A 7 -4.48 -12.74 21.32
N LYS A 8 -4.78 -14.03 21.09
CA LYS A 8 -3.80 -15.00 20.56
C LYS A 8 -3.61 -14.89 19.04
N ILE A 9 -4.66 -14.53 18.29
CA ILE A 9 -4.55 -14.35 16.84
C ILE A 9 -3.76 -13.08 16.49
N SER A 10 -3.85 -11.99 17.27
CA SER A 10 -3.11 -10.75 16.92
C SER A 10 -1.59 -10.88 17.11
N VAL A 11 -1.14 -11.72 18.05
CA VAL A 11 0.30 -11.95 18.31
C VAL A 11 0.89 -12.96 17.33
N SER A 12 0.15 -14.02 17.01
CA SER A 12 0.61 -15.04 16.05
C SER A 12 0.61 -14.54 14.60
N LEU A 13 -0.29 -13.61 14.23
CA LEU A 13 -0.29 -12.98 12.90
C LEU A 13 0.83 -11.95 12.73
N GLN A 14 1.29 -11.31 13.83
CA GLN A 14 2.42 -10.38 13.82
C GLN A 14 3.78 -11.08 13.67
N ILE A 15 3.90 -12.33 14.12
CA ILE A 15 5.14 -13.11 14.03
C ILE A 15 5.29 -13.78 12.65
N LEU A 16 4.18 -14.09 11.97
CA LEU A 16 4.18 -14.72 10.64
C LEU A 16 4.26 -13.75 9.46
N LEU A 17 4.00 -12.44 9.65
CA LEU A 17 3.92 -11.45 8.57
C LEU A 17 5.10 -10.49 8.43
N PHE A 18 6.08 -10.48 9.35
CA PHE A 18 7.09 -9.41 9.38
C PHE A 18 8.52 -9.95 9.39
N GLY A 19 8.93 -10.47 8.24
CA GLY A 19 10.34 -10.58 7.89
C GLY A 19 10.93 -9.20 7.55
N SER A 20 12.18 -8.99 7.95
CA SER A 20 13.06 -7.79 7.85
C SER A 20 13.16 -7.03 6.50
N SER A 21 12.34 -7.38 5.51
CA SER A 21 12.37 -6.85 4.15
C SER A 21 11.47 -5.63 3.93
N LEU A 22 10.39 -5.49 4.71
CA LEU A 22 9.40 -4.41 4.55
C LEU A 22 9.80 -3.11 5.28
N SER A 23 10.56 -3.20 6.37
CA SER A 23 11.07 -2.04 7.12
C SER A 23 12.05 -1.20 6.29
N LEU A 24 12.81 -1.82 5.39
CA LEU A 24 13.71 -1.14 4.45
C LEU A 24 12.99 -0.50 3.24
N LEU A 25 11.71 -0.86 3.00
CA LEU A 25 10.93 -0.40 1.85
C LEU A 25 9.90 0.67 2.23
N LEU A 26 9.43 0.70 3.48
CA LEU A 26 8.61 1.78 4.04
C LEU A 26 9.40 3.07 4.29
N SER A 27 10.72 2.97 4.49
CA SER A 27 11.62 4.11 4.78
C SER A 27 11.83 5.09 3.61
N ASN A 28 11.39 4.74 2.39
CA ASN A 28 11.52 5.59 1.20
C ASN A 28 10.18 6.09 0.63
N SER A 29 9.07 5.86 1.34
CA SER A 29 7.77 6.43 0.94
C SER A 29 7.65 7.89 1.41
N ALA A 30 7.13 8.77 0.54
CA ALA A 30 6.87 10.18 0.89
C ALA A 30 5.93 10.34 2.11
N TRP A 31 5.21 9.28 2.50
CA TRP A 31 4.40 9.20 3.71
C TRP A 31 5.22 9.22 5.01
N ALA A 32 6.39 8.56 5.05
CA ALA A 32 7.31 8.63 6.19
C ALA A 32 7.94 10.03 6.33
N GLN A 33 8.10 10.75 5.21
CA GLN A 33 8.69 12.09 5.22
C GLN A 33 7.70 13.20 5.65
N ASN A 34 6.38 13.01 5.45
CA ASN A 34 5.34 13.98 5.85
C ASN A 34 4.89 13.82 7.31
N ASN A 35 5.23 12.71 8.00
CA ASN A 35 4.86 12.45 9.39
C ASN A 35 5.99 12.67 10.40
N CYS A 36 7.15 13.12 9.96
CA CYS A 36 8.34 13.33 10.80
C CYS A 36 8.63 14.81 10.95
N THR A 37 7.77 15.48 11.73
CA THR A 37 8.00 16.84 12.22
C THR A 37 8.97 16.82 13.39
N GLU A 38 9.65 17.94 13.65
CA GLU A 38 10.56 18.06 14.80
C GLU A 38 9.83 17.79 16.12
N GLY A 39 8.56 18.20 16.24
CA GLY A 39 7.71 17.92 17.40
C GLY A 39 7.49 16.42 17.62
N LYS A 40 7.19 15.66 16.57
CA LYS A 40 6.98 14.21 16.67
C LYS A 40 8.27 13.43 16.92
N ILE A 41 9.40 13.91 16.40
CA ILE A 41 10.73 13.37 16.76
C ILE A 41 10.99 13.60 18.24
N LYS A 42 10.79 14.81 18.77
CA LYS A 42 10.95 15.12 20.21
C LYS A 42 10.02 14.26 21.08
N GLU A 43 8.76 14.12 20.68
CA GLU A 43 7.78 13.27 21.38
C GLU A 43 8.23 11.81 21.42
N ASN A 44 8.67 11.24 20.30
CA ASN A 44 9.15 9.87 20.26
C ASN A 44 10.45 9.69 21.06
N ILE A 45 11.36 10.65 21.07
CA ILE A 45 12.56 10.62 21.93
C ILE A 45 12.16 10.61 23.41
N ALA A 46 11.12 11.37 23.79
CA ALA A 46 10.58 11.33 25.15
C ALA A 46 9.96 9.95 25.48
N LYS A 47 9.27 9.33 24.52
CA LYS A 47 8.65 8.00 24.68
C LYS A 47 9.64 6.84 24.69
N ILE A 48 10.85 6.99 24.15
CA ILE A 48 11.94 6.01 24.36
C ILE A 48 12.27 5.90 25.87
N LYS A 49 12.02 6.96 26.65
CA LYS A 49 12.27 6.99 28.09
C LYS A 49 11.16 6.32 28.91
N ASP A 50 10.11 5.84 28.26
CA ASP A 50 8.98 5.23 28.95
C ASP A 50 9.40 3.87 29.53
N SER A 51 8.95 3.57 30.75
CA SER A 51 9.17 2.29 31.41
C SER A 51 8.49 1.11 30.71
N ASP A 52 7.45 1.36 29.90
CA ASP A 52 6.78 0.33 29.10
C ASP A 52 7.60 0.03 27.82
N SER A 53 8.17 -1.18 27.76
CA SER A 53 8.96 -1.65 26.62
C SER A 53 8.20 -1.62 25.29
N SER A 54 6.86 -1.75 25.31
CA SER A 54 6.01 -1.64 24.11
C SER A 54 5.95 -0.20 23.58
N ILE A 55 5.92 0.78 24.48
CA ILE A 55 5.91 2.21 24.15
C ILE A 55 7.28 2.61 23.61
N SER A 56 8.36 2.23 24.30
CA SER A 56 9.74 2.49 23.83
C SER A 56 10.00 1.85 22.46
N LEU A 57 9.56 0.60 22.26
CA LEU A 57 9.77 -0.09 20.98
C LEU A 57 9.02 0.59 19.83
N LYS A 58 7.76 1.00 20.03
CA LYS A 58 7.00 1.77 19.02
C LYS A 58 7.65 3.11 18.70
N ALA A 59 8.16 3.80 19.72
CA ALA A 59 8.86 5.07 19.55
C ALA A 59 10.17 4.88 18.76
N THR A 60 10.92 3.83 19.06
CA THR A 60 12.15 3.41 18.36
C THR A 60 11.87 3.13 16.88
N TYR A 61 10.80 2.38 16.56
CA TYR A 61 10.39 2.16 15.18
C TYR A 61 9.96 3.45 14.47
N SER A 62 9.16 4.30 15.12
CA SER A 62 8.72 5.56 14.54
C SER A 62 9.90 6.50 14.27
N LEU A 63 10.92 6.50 15.12
CA LEU A 63 12.16 7.23 14.89
C LEU A 63 12.97 6.66 13.73
N ALA A 64 13.02 5.34 13.57
CA ALA A 64 13.65 4.70 12.41
C ALA A 64 12.93 5.04 11.09
N GLU A 65 11.60 5.08 11.10
CA GLU A 65 10.77 5.50 9.95
C GLU A 65 11.07 6.94 9.53
N CYS A 66 11.43 7.82 10.47
CA CYS A 66 11.81 9.20 10.16
C CYS A 66 13.12 9.34 9.38
N GLY A 67 13.89 8.26 9.22
CA GLY A 67 15.10 8.26 8.39
C GLY A 67 16.08 9.35 8.81
N SER A 68 16.70 10.01 7.83
CA SER A 68 17.73 11.03 8.09
C SER A 68 17.30 12.18 9.01
N LYS A 69 15.99 12.50 9.08
CA LYS A 69 15.47 13.61 9.90
C LYS A 69 15.63 13.37 11.40
N SER A 70 15.54 12.12 11.86
CA SER A 70 15.65 11.77 13.29
C SER A 70 17.09 11.47 13.72
N VAL A 71 18.00 11.17 12.79
CA VAL A 71 19.37 10.71 13.10
C VAL A 71 20.10 11.62 14.07
N GLN A 72 20.03 12.95 13.90
CA GLN A 72 20.71 13.90 14.80
C GLN A 72 20.14 13.86 16.23
N SER A 73 18.83 13.72 16.37
CA SER A 73 18.18 13.60 17.69
C SER A 73 18.53 12.26 18.36
N ILE A 74 18.64 11.19 17.58
CA ILE A 74 19.06 9.88 18.05
C ILE A 74 20.54 9.92 18.49
N ILE A 75 21.42 10.55 17.70
CA ILE A 75 22.84 10.76 18.06
C ILE A 75 22.95 11.50 19.38
N LYS A 76 22.20 12.60 19.55
CA LYS A 76 22.21 13.39 20.80
C LYS A 76 21.76 12.54 22.01
N THR A 77 20.73 11.71 21.82
CA THR A 77 20.22 10.81 22.86
C THR A 77 21.27 9.76 23.24
N LEU A 78 21.91 9.15 22.24
CA LEU A 78 23.00 8.20 22.43
C LEU A 78 24.23 8.82 23.10
N GLN A 79 24.46 10.14 22.96
CA GLN A 79 25.58 10.86 23.59
C GLN A 79 25.31 11.26 25.04
N GLN A 80 24.12 11.77 25.31
CA GLN A 80 23.87 12.62 26.49
C GLN A 80 22.95 11.96 27.52
N ASP A 81 22.19 10.93 27.15
CA ASP A 81 21.24 10.34 28.09
C ASP A 81 21.94 9.55 29.19
N LYS A 82 21.50 9.75 30.43
CA LYS A 82 22.09 9.11 31.62
C LYS A 82 21.68 7.64 31.70
N ASP A 83 20.49 7.28 31.22
CA ASP A 83 19.98 5.92 31.29
C ASP A 83 20.58 5.05 30.16
N PRO A 84 21.29 3.96 30.49
CA PRO A 84 21.80 3.03 29.48
C PRO A 84 20.70 2.37 28.64
N ASN A 85 19.48 2.17 29.16
CA ASN A 85 18.38 1.60 28.38
C ASN A 85 17.94 2.55 27.27
N ILE A 86 17.84 3.85 27.58
CA ILE A 86 17.51 4.88 26.58
C ILE A 86 18.60 4.95 25.50
N ARG A 87 19.88 4.90 25.89
CA ARG A 87 21.00 4.86 24.94
C ARG A 87 20.97 3.59 24.06
N ARG A 88 20.65 2.44 24.64
CA ARG A 88 20.50 1.17 23.92
C ARG A 88 19.34 1.22 22.92
N ASP A 89 18.20 1.77 23.32
CA ASP A 89 17.02 1.88 22.45
C ASP A 89 17.27 2.90 21.33
N ALA A 90 18.00 3.99 21.61
CA ALA A 90 18.51 4.91 20.59
C ALA A 90 19.45 4.21 19.58
N ALA A 91 20.39 3.38 20.05
CA ALA A 91 21.21 2.55 19.17
C ALA A 91 20.37 1.54 18.38
N SER A 92 19.32 0.99 18.97
CA SER A 92 18.38 0.06 18.31
C SER A 92 17.58 0.75 17.19
N ALA A 93 17.20 2.02 17.34
CA ALA A 93 16.60 2.79 16.25
C ALA A 93 17.55 2.82 15.04
N LEU A 94 18.86 3.02 15.27
CA LEU A 94 19.88 3.03 14.20
C LEU A 94 20.06 1.65 13.55
N ILE A 95 19.89 0.55 14.29
CA ILE A 95 19.85 -0.83 13.74
C ILE A 95 18.75 -0.95 12.68
N TYR A 96 17.54 -0.48 13.00
CA TYR A 96 16.39 -0.55 12.08
C TYR A 96 16.55 0.36 10.84
N MET A 97 17.32 1.44 10.96
CA MET A 97 17.61 2.37 9.87
C MET A 97 18.65 1.83 8.88
N GLY A 98 19.58 0.99 9.33
CA GLY A 98 20.65 0.43 8.51
C GLY A 98 21.52 1.51 7.85
N GLU A 99 21.82 1.36 6.55
CA GLU A 99 22.73 2.26 5.80
C GLU A 99 22.28 3.74 5.79
N THR A 100 20.99 4.03 6.01
CA THR A 100 20.47 5.40 6.02
C THR A 100 20.98 6.22 7.21
N ALA A 101 21.40 5.55 8.29
CA ALA A 101 21.90 6.17 9.51
C ALA A 101 23.43 6.38 9.52
N LYS A 102 24.09 6.41 8.34
CA LYS A 102 25.55 6.61 8.21
C LYS A 102 26.13 7.79 9.00
N ALA A 103 25.35 8.86 9.22
CA ALA A 103 25.78 10.02 9.99
C ALA A 103 26.02 9.71 11.48
N ALA A 104 25.46 8.61 11.99
CA ALA A 104 25.66 8.15 13.36
C ALA A 104 26.93 7.30 13.55
N VAL A 105 27.65 6.93 12.48
CA VAL A 105 28.84 6.06 12.56
C VAL A 105 29.89 6.58 13.57
N PRO A 106 30.28 7.88 13.58
CA PRO A 106 31.26 8.38 14.56
C PRO A 106 30.79 8.21 16.00
N GLN A 107 29.49 8.43 16.26
CA GLN A 107 28.94 8.28 17.58
C GLN A 107 28.84 6.81 17.99
N LEU A 108 28.44 5.93 17.08
CA LEU A 108 28.39 4.48 17.34
C LEU A 108 29.78 3.90 17.64
N ILE A 109 30.83 4.39 16.96
CA ILE A 109 32.23 4.04 17.28
C ILE A 109 32.57 4.48 18.70
N THR A 110 32.18 5.70 19.07
CA THR A 110 32.43 6.24 20.42
C THR A 110 31.71 5.43 21.49
N SER A 111 30.41 5.14 21.30
CA SER A 111 29.63 4.29 22.19
C SER A 111 30.21 2.88 22.31
N LEU A 112 30.58 2.25 21.20
CA LEU A 112 31.26 0.94 21.20
C LEU A 112 32.59 0.94 21.95
N LYS A 113 33.31 2.07 21.94
CA LYS A 113 34.61 2.18 22.60
C LYS A 113 34.51 2.51 24.10
N GLN A 114 33.55 3.33 24.50
CA GLN A 114 33.59 4.03 25.78
C GLN A 114 32.33 3.90 26.64
N ASP A 115 31.21 3.40 26.11
CA ASP A 115 30.00 3.29 26.92
C ASP A 115 30.21 2.31 28.07
N LYS A 116 29.79 2.71 29.27
CA LYS A 116 29.91 1.90 30.50
C LYS A 116 29.03 0.65 30.42
N ASP A 117 27.89 0.75 29.76
CA ASP A 117 26.92 -0.33 29.66
C ASP A 117 27.24 -1.27 28.48
N PRO A 118 27.42 -2.58 28.71
CA PRO A 118 27.74 -3.53 27.65
C PRO A 118 26.60 -3.69 26.64
N ASN A 119 25.33 -3.52 27.00
CA ASN A 119 24.23 -3.62 26.05
C ASN A 119 24.23 -2.44 25.07
N VAL A 120 24.62 -1.24 25.51
CA VAL A 120 24.80 -0.10 24.60
C VAL A 120 25.95 -0.37 23.63
N ARG A 121 27.09 -0.90 24.12
CA ARG A 121 28.23 -1.27 23.26
C ARG A 121 27.84 -2.35 22.24
N LEU A 122 27.09 -3.35 22.68
CA LEU A 122 26.54 -4.43 21.83
C LEU A 122 25.64 -3.86 20.73
N SER A 123 24.63 -3.08 21.10
CA SER A 123 23.71 -2.46 20.13
C SER A 123 24.45 -1.53 19.17
N ALA A 124 25.52 -0.87 19.61
CA ALA A 124 26.37 -0.07 18.74
C ALA A 124 27.10 -0.92 17.70
N ALA A 125 27.69 -2.07 18.10
CA ALA A 125 28.30 -3.01 17.17
C ALA A 125 27.28 -3.55 16.15
N ASP A 126 26.09 -3.94 16.61
CA ASP A 126 25.02 -4.44 15.73
C ASP A 126 24.57 -3.38 14.70
N ALA A 127 24.40 -2.13 15.14
CA ALA A 127 24.02 -1.02 14.26
C ALA A 127 25.07 -0.79 13.17
N LEU A 128 26.37 -0.79 13.54
CA LEU A 128 27.48 -0.68 12.60
C LEU A 128 27.50 -1.86 11.60
N GLY A 129 27.19 -3.07 12.05
CA GLY A 129 27.03 -4.24 11.18
C GLY A 129 25.89 -4.09 10.16
N LYS A 130 24.73 -3.55 10.57
CA LYS A 130 23.59 -3.30 9.67
C LYS A 130 23.85 -2.18 8.65
N MET A 131 24.76 -1.27 8.96
CA MET A 131 25.23 -0.20 8.06
C MET A 131 26.20 -0.70 6.98
N LYS A 132 26.73 -1.93 7.09
CA LYS A 132 27.60 -2.59 6.10
C LYS A 132 28.73 -1.67 5.62
N LYS A 133 28.84 -1.43 4.31
CA LYS A 133 29.89 -0.59 3.68
C LYS A 133 29.92 0.84 4.19
N SER A 134 28.78 1.39 4.64
CA SER A 134 28.71 2.78 5.11
C SER A 134 29.39 2.98 6.48
N ALA A 135 29.66 1.89 7.20
CA ALA A 135 30.35 1.90 8.48
C ALA A 135 31.84 1.47 8.39
N ASN A 136 32.49 1.56 7.21
CA ASN A 136 33.89 1.15 7.03
C ASN A 136 34.85 1.72 8.10
N ALA A 137 34.66 2.98 8.50
CA ALA A 137 35.48 3.63 9.53
C ALA A 137 35.43 2.93 10.90
N ALA A 138 34.41 2.08 11.15
CA ALA A 138 34.25 1.37 12.41
C ALA A 138 35.00 0.03 12.47
N VAL A 139 35.52 -0.47 11.35
CA VAL A 139 36.22 -1.77 11.29
C VAL A 139 37.34 -1.89 12.33
N PRO A 140 38.26 -0.90 12.51
CA PRO A 140 39.31 -1.00 13.52
C PRO A 140 38.77 -1.11 14.95
N GLN A 141 37.70 -0.38 15.26
CA GLN A 141 37.09 -0.42 16.59
C GLN A 141 36.34 -1.74 16.82
N LEU A 142 35.63 -2.26 15.82
CA LEU A 142 34.99 -3.59 15.90
C LEU A 142 36.01 -4.70 16.11
N ILE A 143 37.17 -4.65 15.43
CA ILE A 143 38.28 -5.59 15.65
C ILE A 143 38.81 -5.47 17.09
N THR A 144 38.95 -4.25 17.60
CA THR A 144 39.40 -3.99 18.98
C THR A 144 38.41 -4.56 20.00
N SER A 145 37.11 -4.30 19.82
CA SER A 145 36.05 -4.83 20.68
C SER A 145 35.99 -6.36 20.63
N LEU A 146 36.09 -6.97 19.46
CA LEU A 146 36.19 -8.44 19.31
C LEU A 146 37.41 -9.02 20.07
N LYS A 147 38.52 -8.28 20.14
CA LYS A 147 39.75 -8.75 20.79
C LYS A 147 39.74 -8.57 22.31
N GLN A 148 39.16 -7.47 22.81
CA GLN A 148 39.46 -6.96 24.15
C GLN A 148 38.24 -6.60 25.00
N ASP A 149 37.01 -6.58 24.46
CA ASP A 149 35.85 -6.25 25.28
C ASP A 149 35.66 -7.29 26.40
N LYS A 150 35.40 -6.79 27.61
CA LYS A 150 35.20 -7.64 28.80
C LYS A 150 33.94 -8.49 28.67
N ASP A 151 32.91 -7.94 28.01
CA ASP A 151 31.63 -8.61 27.85
C ASP A 151 31.63 -9.52 26.61
N PRO A 152 31.37 -10.84 26.76
CA PRO A 152 31.37 -11.77 25.64
C PRO A 152 30.27 -11.47 24.61
N ASN A 153 29.13 -10.90 25.02
CA ASN A 153 28.07 -10.55 24.08
C ASN A 153 28.50 -9.40 23.17
N VAL A 154 29.26 -8.43 23.69
CA VAL A 154 29.85 -7.36 22.86
C VAL A 154 30.87 -7.93 21.87
N ARG A 155 31.76 -8.83 22.32
CA ARG A 155 32.71 -9.51 21.40
C ARG A 155 31.98 -10.30 20.31
N SER A 156 30.90 -10.99 20.70
CA SER A 156 30.06 -11.79 19.82
C SER A 156 29.35 -10.93 18.76
N SER A 157 28.75 -9.80 19.16
CA SER A 157 28.16 -8.82 18.24
C SER A 157 29.19 -8.15 17.34
N ALA A 158 30.38 -7.85 17.84
CA ALA A 158 31.48 -7.34 17.02
C ALA A 158 31.87 -8.35 15.92
N ALA A 159 31.97 -9.65 16.24
CA ALA A 159 32.23 -10.69 15.25
C ALA A 159 31.13 -10.74 14.17
N SER A 160 29.87 -10.74 14.60
CA SER A 160 28.70 -10.74 13.70
C SER A 160 28.68 -9.51 12.79
N ALA A 161 28.93 -8.32 13.35
CA ALA A 161 29.00 -7.07 12.61
C ALA A 161 30.08 -7.11 11.52
N LEU A 162 31.29 -7.56 11.86
CA LEU A 162 32.40 -7.71 10.91
C LEU A 162 32.06 -8.68 9.77
N GLY A 163 31.38 -9.79 10.07
CA GLY A 163 30.89 -10.72 9.06
C GLY A 163 29.84 -10.10 8.13
N ASN A 164 28.90 -9.32 8.68
CA ASN A 164 27.86 -8.62 7.92
C ASN A 164 28.42 -7.52 6.99
N MET A 165 29.61 -7.00 7.29
CA MET A 165 30.31 -6.00 6.48
C MET A 165 31.02 -6.59 5.25
N GLN A 166 31.11 -7.93 5.14
CA GLN A 166 31.66 -8.66 3.99
C GLN A 166 33.05 -8.13 3.55
N GLU A 167 33.22 -7.69 2.30
CA GLU A 167 34.50 -7.16 1.79
C GLU A 167 35.03 -5.99 2.65
N THR A 168 34.15 -5.17 3.19
CA THR A 168 34.55 -4.06 4.08
C THR A 168 35.16 -4.59 5.37
N GLY A 169 34.70 -5.74 5.86
CA GLY A 169 35.22 -6.39 7.08
C GLY A 169 36.48 -7.22 6.86
N LYS A 170 37.05 -7.28 5.65
CA LYS A 170 38.18 -8.17 5.30
C LYS A 170 39.37 -8.09 6.26
N ALA A 171 39.70 -6.90 6.75
CA ALA A 171 40.80 -6.68 7.69
C ALA A 171 40.61 -7.45 9.03
N ALA A 172 39.38 -7.86 9.36
CA ALA A 172 39.08 -8.62 10.57
C ALA A 172 39.32 -10.12 10.45
N VAL A 173 39.55 -10.68 9.26
CA VAL A 173 39.70 -12.13 9.06
C VAL A 173 40.73 -12.75 10.03
N PRO A 174 41.94 -12.19 10.22
CA PRO A 174 42.90 -12.75 11.17
C PRO A 174 42.38 -12.79 12.61
N GLN A 175 41.69 -11.72 13.05
CA GLN A 175 41.14 -11.67 14.41
C GLN A 175 39.94 -12.60 14.59
N LEU A 176 39.10 -12.76 13.57
CA LEU A 176 37.99 -13.73 13.58
C LEU A 176 38.51 -15.17 13.67
N ILE A 177 39.61 -15.51 12.99
CA ILE A 177 40.28 -16.81 13.12
C ILE A 177 40.81 -17.01 14.54
N LEU A 178 41.46 -16.01 15.12
CA LEU A 178 41.96 -16.08 16.50
C LEU A 178 40.81 -16.25 17.51
N SER A 179 39.72 -15.49 17.36
CA SER A 179 38.54 -15.61 18.23
C SER A 179 37.85 -16.96 18.08
N LEU A 180 37.74 -17.51 16.87
CA LEU A 180 37.25 -18.88 16.65
C LEU A 180 38.09 -19.91 17.42
N LYS A 181 39.41 -19.75 17.41
CA LYS A 181 40.36 -20.70 18.01
C LYS A 181 40.45 -20.60 19.54
N GLN A 182 40.40 -19.38 20.09
CA GLN A 182 40.89 -19.11 21.44
C GLN A 182 39.92 -18.35 22.35
N ASP A 183 38.79 -17.84 21.85
CA ASP A 183 37.87 -17.12 22.74
C ASP A 183 37.28 -18.08 23.78
N LYS A 184 37.25 -17.63 25.04
CA LYS A 184 36.74 -18.40 26.18
C LYS A 184 35.25 -18.68 26.03
N ASP A 185 34.52 -17.75 25.42
CA ASP A 185 33.08 -17.84 25.28
C ASP A 185 32.67 -18.60 23.99
N PRO A 186 31.90 -19.71 24.11
CA PRO A 186 31.47 -20.48 22.95
C PRO A 186 30.61 -19.70 21.94
N ASN A 187 29.82 -18.71 22.38
CA ASN A 187 29.01 -17.89 21.49
C ASN A 187 29.89 -16.97 20.64
N VAL A 188 30.98 -16.45 21.20
CA VAL A 188 31.97 -15.67 20.43
C VAL A 188 32.65 -16.56 19.39
N ARG A 189 33.09 -17.76 19.75
CA ARG A 189 33.67 -18.72 18.79
C ARG A 189 32.68 -19.06 17.67
N SER A 190 31.44 -19.35 18.05
CA SER A 190 30.32 -19.65 17.14
C SER A 190 30.05 -18.50 16.15
N ASN A 191 29.93 -17.26 16.64
CA ASN A 191 29.71 -16.10 15.78
C ASN A 191 30.93 -15.74 14.94
N ALA A 192 32.15 -16.01 15.42
CA ALA A 192 33.36 -15.87 14.61
C ALA A 192 33.35 -16.86 13.42
N ALA A 193 32.98 -18.13 13.64
CA ALA A 193 32.80 -19.09 12.55
C ALA A 193 31.77 -18.61 11.53
N SER A 194 30.57 -18.21 11.99
CA SER A 194 29.50 -17.71 11.11
C SER A 194 29.91 -16.45 10.35
N ALA A 195 30.65 -15.53 10.98
CA ALA A 195 31.16 -14.32 10.34
C ALA A 195 32.13 -14.66 9.20
N LEU A 196 33.06 -15.59 9.42
CA LEU A 196 33.97 -16.09 8.39
C LEU A 196 33.20 -16.73 7.22
N GLY A 197 32.17 -17.53 7.51
CA GLY A 197 31.27 -18.09 6.49
C GLY A 197 30.54 -17.01 5.68
N ASN A 198 30.03 -15.96 6.32
CA ASN A 198 29.34 -14.83 5.67
C ASN A 198 30.26 -14.04 4.73
N MET A 199 31.57 -14.02 5.02
CA MET A 199 32.59 -13.42 4.17
C MET A 199 32.99 -14.31 2.98
N LYS A 200 32.54 -15.57 2.92
CA LYS A 200 32.72 -16.51 1.80
C LYS A 200 34.21 -16.61 1.41
N LYS A 201 34.52 -16.53 0.11
CA LYS A 201 35.89 -16.62 -0.44
C LYS A 201 36.89 -15.60 0.14
N ILE A 202 36.42 -14.49 0.71
CA ILE A 202 37.28 -13.46 1.31
C ILE A 202 38.00 -14.02 2.55
N ALA A 203 37.33 -14.92 3.27
CA ALA A 203 37.84 -15.56 4.48
C ALA A 203 38.42 -16.96 4.22
N ALA A 204 38.87 -17.25 2.99
CA ALA A 204 39.42 -18.57 2.63
C ALA A 204 40.58 -19.03 3.53
N SER A 205 41.38 -18.09 4.06
CA SER A 205 42.45 -18.41 5.02
C SER A 205 41.96 -19.02 6.33
N ALA A 206 40.66 -18.95 6.63
CA ALA A 206 40.05 -19.56 7.82
C ALA A 206 39.63 -21.02 7.64
N ILE A 207 39.69 -21.56 6.42
CA ILE A 207 39.28 -22.94 6.12
C ILE A 207 39.97 -23.97 7.05
N PRO A 208 41.29 -23.92 7.29
CA PRO A 208 41.94 -24.88 8.18
C PRO A 208 41.37 -24.87 9.61
N GLU A 209 41.12 -23.69 10.17
CA GLU A 209 40.57 -23.56 11.52
C GLU A 209 39.10 -23.98 11.58
N LEU A 210 38.32 -23.69 10.53
CA LEU A 210 36.94 -24.17 10.41
C LEU A 210 36.88 -25.70 10.32
N ILE A 211 37.84 -26.34 9.63
CA ILE A 211 37.96 -27.81 9.59
C ILE A 211 38.28 -28.38 10.97
N LEU A 212 39.17 -27.74 11.75
CA LEU A 212 39.44 -28.15 13.13
C LEU A 212 38.19 -28.01 14.03
N SER A 213 37.43 -26.93 13.83
CA SER A 213 36.18 -26.64 14.55
C SER A 213 35.04 -27.64 14.25
N LEU A 214 35.18 -28.49 13.23
CA LEU A 214 34.26 -29.61 13.02
C LEU A 214 34.38 -30.68 14.12
N LYS A 215 35.46 -30.69 14.91
CA LYS A 215 35.73 -31.68 15.97
C LYS A 215 35.38 -31.19 17.38
N THR A 216 34.90 -29.95 17.54
CA THR A 216 34.68 -29.32 18.86
C THR A 216 33.26 -29.54 19.39
N ASP A 217 32.67 -28.62 20.15
CA ASP A 217 31.29 -28.71 20.65
C ASP A 217 30.23 -28.69 19.51
N SER A 218 29.02 -29.18 19.78
CA SER A 218 27.94 -29.36 18.79
C SER A 218 27.56 -28.07 18.04
N ASP A 219 27.37 -26.96 18.75
CA ASP A 219 26.98 -25.68 18.13
C ASP A 219 28.07 -25.10 17.23
N ILE A 220 29.34 -25.18 17.67
CA ILE A 220 30.49 -24.72 16.88
C ILE A 220 30.66 -25.62 15.64
N ARG A 221 30.51 -26.94 15.80
CA ARG A 221 30.59 -27.91 14.70
C ARG A 221 29.53 -27.63 13.64
N ARG A 222 28.28 -27.37 14.03
CA ARG A 222 27.20 -27.02 13.08
C ARG A 222 27.56 -25.76 12.31
N ASN A 223 27.96 -24.70 13.01
CA ASN A 223 28.27 -23.42 12.37
C ASN A 223 29.54 -23.48 11.51
N ALA A 224 30.53 -24.28 11.89
CA ALA A 224 31.72 -24.55 11.07
C ALA A 224 31.33 -25.28 9.77
N ALA A 225 30.48 -26.31 9.84
CA ALA A 225 29.98 -27.01 8.66
C ALA A 225 29.22 -26.06 7.72
N SER A 226 28.27 -25.27 8.24
CA SER A 226 27.55 -24.28 7.45
C SER A 226 28.46 -23.20 6.86
N SER A 227 29.49 -22.76 7.59
CA SER A 227 30.44 -21.74 7.13
C SER A 227 31.32 -22.25 5.99
N LEU A 228 31.79 -23.50 6.08
CA LEU A 228 32.50 -24.17 4.99
C LEU A 228 31.61 -24.33 3.76
N GLY A 229 30.33 -24.65 3.94
CA GLY A 229 29.33 -24.63 2.86
C GLY A 229 29.18 -23.26 2.21
N ASN A 230 29.05 -22.19 3.00
CA ASN A 230 28.93 -20.80 2.49
C ASN A 230 30.16 -20.33 1.71
N MET A 231 31.34 -20.88 2.01
CA MET A 231 32.58 -20.66 1.25
C MET A 231 32.60 -21.41 -0.10
N GLY A 232 31.69 -22.36 -0.31
CA GLY A 232 31.51 -23.12 -1.54
C GLY A 232 32.75 -23.92 -1.94
N GLU A 233 33.01 -24.00 -3.24
CA GLU A 233 34.15 -24.75 -3.82
C GLU A 233 35.52 -24.38 -3.25
N THR A 234 35.70 -23.17 -2.71
CA THR A 234 36.97 -22.76 -2.07
C THR A 234 37.29 -23.65 -0.86
N ALA A 235 36.27 -24.19 -0.18
CA ALA A 235 36.40 -25.04 0.99
C ALA A 235 36.46 -26.55 0.68
N LYS A 236 36.77 -26.95 -0.56
CA LYS A 236 36.85 -28.37 -0.98
C LYS A 236 37.71 -29.27 -0.10
N PHE A 237 38.73 -28.72 0.57
CA PHE A 237 39.59 -29.48 1.49
C PHE A 237 38.86 -29.98 2.75
N ALA A 238 37.66 -29.46 3.03
CA ALA A 238 36.82 -29.92 4.15
C ALA A 238 35.92 -31.12 3.80
N ILE A 239 35.87 -31.54 2.53
CA ILE A 239 35.00 -32.64 2.08
C ILE A 239 35.18 -33.92 2.91
N PRO A 240 36.41 -34.41 3.21
CA PRO A 240 36.57 -35.63 4.00
C PRO A 240 35.95 -35.54 5.40
N GLN A 241 36.11 -34.40 6.07
CA GLN A 241 35.58 -34.18 7.41
C GLN A 241 34.05 -33.98 7.39
N LEU A 242 33.50 -33.33 6.37
CA LEU A 242 32.05 -33.21 6.19
C LEU A 242 31.40 -34.57 5.90
N LEU A 243 32.06 -35.44 5.12
CA LEU A 243 31.61 -36.83 4.91
C LEU A 243 31.61 -37.62 6.23
N GLN A 244 32.67 -37.49 7.02
CA GLN A 244 32.75 -38.14 8.32
C GLN A 244 31.57 -37.69 9.23
N ILE A 245 31.26 -36.39 9.24
CA ILE A 245 30.11 -35.85 9.98
C ILE A 245 28.80 -36.44 9.46
N LEU A 246 28.59 -36.42 8.14
CA LEU A 246 27.37 -36.95 7.51
C LEU A 246 27.13 -38.42 7.87
N GLN A 247 28.18 -39.21 8.04
CA GLN A 247 28.05 -40.65 8.30
C GLN A 247 28.00 -41.01 9.78
N GLN A 248 28.78 -40.32 10.62
CA GLN A 248 29.09 -40.78 11.98
C GLN A 248 28.53 -39.88 13.07
N ASN A 249 28.06 -38.67 12.76
CA ASN A 249 27.61 -37.74 13.79
C ASN A 249 26.25 -38.15 14.38
N LYS A 250 26.14 -38.14 15.71
CA LYS A 250 24.91 -38.54 16.41
C LYS A 250 23.75 -37.57 16.15
N GLU A 251 24.03 -36.27 16.01
CA GLU A 251 23.05 -35.20 15.94
C GLU A 251 22.61 -34.94 14.49
N ALA A 252 21.30 -35.02 14.23
CA ALA A 252 20.75 -34.93 12.89
C ALA A 252 20.89 -33.54 12.26
N ASN A 253 20.73 -32.46 13.04
CA ASN A 253 20.95 -31.08 12.59
C ASN A 253 22.39 -30.87 12.07
N ILE A 254 23.38 -31.54 12.67
CA ILE A 254 24.78 -31.46 12.23
C ILE A 254 25.01 -32.29 10.95
N ARG A 255 24.46 -33.51 10.87
CA ARG A 255 24.50 -34.32 9.63
C ARG A 255 23.84 -33.59 8.45
N SER A 256 22.70 -32.94 8.71
CA SER A 256 21.99 -32.09 7.74
C SER A 256 22.85 -30.92 7.28
N ALA A 257 23.49 -30.20 8.21
CA ALA A 257 24.41 -29.11 7.86
C ALA A 257 25.60 -29.58 7.01
N ALA A 258 26.14 -30.77 7.28
CA ALA A 258 27.21 -31.35 6.47
C ALA A 258 26.74 -31.73 5.05
N ALA A 259 25.57 -32.35 4.91
CA ALA A 259 24.98 -32.62 3.60
C ALA A 259 24.76 -31.33 2.80
N SER A 260 24.17 -30.29 3.41
CA SER A 260 23.99 -28.99 2.77
C SER A 260 25.31 -28.35 2.36
N ALA A 261 26.33 -28.41 3.22
CA ALA A 261 27.66 -27.87 2.92
C ALA A 261 28.32 -28.56 1.72
N LEU A 262 28.19 -29.88 1.60
CA LEU A 262 28.65 -30.63 0.43
C LEU A 262 27.92 -30.19 -0.84
N GLY A 263 26.62 -29.90 -0.76
CA GLY A 263 25.85 -29.35 -1.88
C GLY A 263 26.35 -28.00 -2.38
N GLU A 264 26.64 -27.06 -1.48
CA GLU A 264 27.15 -25.73 -1.81
C GLU A 264 28.56 -25.74 -2.42
N MET A 265 29.32 -26.83 -2.20
CA MET A 265 30.63 -27.08 -2.83
C MET A 265 30.53 -27.60 -4.28
N LYS A 266 29.33 -27.92 -4.77
CA LYS A 266 29.04 -28.20 -6.19
C LYS A 266 29.99 -29.24 -6.81
N GLU A 267 30.63 -28.93 -7.93
CA GLU A 267 31.49 -29.86 -8.67
C GLU A 267 32.64 -30.41 -7.81
N SER A 268 33.19 -29.59 -6.90
CA SER A 268 34.24 -30.06 -6.00
C SER A 268 33.79 -31.23 -5.12
N ALA A 269 32.49 -31.31 -4.81
CA ALA A 269 31.90 -32.38 -4.01
C ALA A 269 31.33 -33.55 -4.83
N LYS A 270 31.60 -33.65 -6.15
CA LYS A 270 31.06 -34.74 -7.00
C LYS A 270 31.37 -36.14 -6.47
N MET A 271 32.53 -36.32 -5.85
CA MET A 271 32.94 -37.60 -5.24
C MET A 271 32.08 -38.03 -4.04
N THR A 272 31.23 -37.15 -3.52
CA THR A 272 30.36 -37.42 -2.36
C THR A 272 28.97 -37.93 -2.74
N ILE A 273 28.66 -38.00 -4.03
CA ILE A 273 27.34 -38.42 -4.53
C ILE A 273 26.92 -39.79 -3.97
N PRO A 274 27.77 -40.85 -3.93
CA PRO A 274 27.38 -42.13 -3.34
C PRO A 274 26.95 -42.01 -1.88
N GLN A 275 27.70 -41.27 -1.07
CA GLN A 275 27.43 -41.07 0.35
C GLN A 275 26.17 -40.22 0.58
N LEU A 276 25.92 -39.22 -0.28
CA LEU A 276 24.69 -38.44 -0.25
C LEU A 276 23.47 -39.27 -0.65
N ILE A 277 23.58 -40.20 -1.62
CA ILE A 277 22.53 -41.16 -1.95
C ILE A 277 22.25 -42.10 -0.76
N THR A 278 23.31 -42.60 -0.10
CA THR A 278 23.16 -43.39 1.13
C THR A 278 22.42 -42.60 2.20
N ALA A 279 22.83 -41.36 2.48
CA ALA A 279 22.16 -40.51 3.46
C ALA A 279 20.69 -40.23 3.10
N LEU A 280 20.39 -39.98 1.83
CA LEU A 280 19.02 -39.80 1.34
C LEU A 280 18.13 -41.03 1.55
N ASN A 281 18.68 -42.23 1.35
CA ASN A 281 17.92 -43.48 1.43
C ASN A 281 17.84 -44.06 2.85
N GLN A 282 18.88 -43.87 3.67
CA GLN A 282 19.09 -44.65 4.89
C GLN A 282 19.20 -43.80 6.17
N ASP A 283 19.34 -42.47 6.09
CA ASP A 283 19.36 -41.66 7.30
C ASP A 283 18.00 -41.68 8.00
N LYS A 284 18.01 -41.87 9.32
CA LYS A 284 16.79 -41.92 10.14
C LYS A 284 16.04 -40.59 10.21
N ASP A 285 16.71 -39.47 9.96
CA ASP A 285 16.14 -38.13 10.09
C ASP A 285 15.78 -37.53 8.73
N ILE A 286 14.52 -37.09 8.61
CA ILE A 286 13.98 -36.52 7.37
C ILE A 286 14.71 -35.24 6.93
N SER A 287 15.24 -34.44 7.86
CA SER A 287 15.98 -33.21 7.56
C SER A 287 17.32 -33.53 6.89
N VAL A 288 17.98 -34.61 7.31
CA VAL A 288 19.22 -35.07 6.69
C VAL A 288 18.94 -35.60 5.29
N ARG A 289 17.91 -36.44 5.13
CA ARG A 289 17.48 -36.95 3.81
C ARG A 289 17.14 -35.81 2.84
N THR A 290 16.43 -34.79 3.33
CA THR A 290 16.06 -33.57 2.57
C THR A 290 17.31 -32.78 2.17
N SER A 291 18.24 -32.58 3.09
CA SER A 291 19.50 -31.87 2.82
C SER A 291 20.35 -32.62 1.80
N ALA A 292 20.40 -33.95 1.88
CA ALA A 292 21.10 -34.80 0.92
C ALA A 292 20.47 -34.75 -0.48
N ALA A 293 19.14 -34.74 -0.57
CA ALA A 293 18.43 -34.57 -1.84
C ALA A 293 18.74 -33.21 -2.50
N TYR A 294 18.77 -32.15 -1.69
CA TYR A 294 19.15 -30.82 -2.17
C TYR A 294 20.61 -30.74 -2.59
N ALA A 295 21.52 -31.34 -1.84
CA ALA A 295 22.92 -31.42 -2.20
C ALA A 295 23.15 -32.16 -3.52
N LEU A 296 22.51 -33.33 -3.70
CA LEU A 296 22.56 -34.10 -4.95
C LEU A 296 22.06 -33.28 -6.15
N ARG A 297 20.96 -32.55 -5.97
CA ARG A 297 20.43 -31.64 -6.99
C ARG A 297 21.42 -30.51 -7.32
N ASP A 298 22.02 -29.88 -6.33
CA ASP A 298 22.92 -28.74 -6.53
C ASP A 298 24.19 -29.16 -7.28
N ILE A 299 24.80 -30.28 -6.86
CA ILE A 299 25.95 -30.89 -7.53
C ILE A 299 25.58 -31.27 -8.97
N ALA A 300 24.46 -31.98 -9.18
CA ALA A 300 24.02 -32.39 -10.51
C ALA A 300 23.72 -31.21 -11.43
N SER A 301 23.02 -30.19 -10.92
CA SER A 301 22.68 -28.99 -11.69
C SER A 301 23.92 -28.24 -12.16
N HIS A 302 24.97 -28.22 -11.33
CA HIS A 302 26.21 -27.57 -11.68
C HIS A 302 27.00 -28.35 -12.73
N LEU A 303 27.13 -29.68 -12.56
CA LEU A 303 27.76 -30.57 -13.55
C LEU A 303 27.05 -30.50 -14.91
N GLN A 304 25.72 -30.40 -14.93
CA GLN A 304 24.92 -30.22 -16.14
C GLN A 304 25.05 -28.83 -16.76
N SER A 305 25.28 -27.78 -15.96
CA SER A 305 25.55 -26.43 -16.49
C SER A 305 26.91 -26.32 -17.18
N GLN A 306 27.85 -27.20 -16.81
CA GLN A 306 29.20 -27.28 -17.38
C GLN A 306 29.36 -28.43 -18.40
N LYS A 307 28.30 -28.80 -19.14
CA LYS A 307 28.31 -29.94 -20.10
C LYS A 307 29.47 -29.98 -21.09
N ASN A 308 30.03 -28.82 -21.46
CA ASN A 308 31.16 -28.74 -22.39
C ASN A 308 32.53 -28.99 -21.73
N GLN A 309 32.60 -29.03 -20.40
CA GLN A 309 33.81 -29.21 -19.59
C GLN A 309 33.76 -30.52 -18.76
N SER A 310 32.58 -31.05 -18.48
CA SER A 310 32.36 -32.31 -17.74
C SER A 310 32.53 -33.55 -18.62
N SER A 311 33.07 -34.64 -18.07
CA SER A 311 33.15 -35.92 -18.79
C SER A 311 31.76 -36.55 -18.98
N PRO A 312 31.58 -37.45 -19.98
CA PRO A 312 30.34 -38.22 -20.13
C PRO A 312 29.97 -39.00 -18.86
N SER A 313 30.96 -39.53 -18.14
CA SER A 313 30.74 -40.24 -16.87
C SER A 313 30.25 -39.31 -15.75
N ASP A 314 30.76 -38.08 -15.66
CA ASP A 314 30.30 -37.09 -14.68
C ASP A 314 28.84 -36.68 -14.94
N LEU A 315 28.45 -36.58 -16.22
CA LEU A 315 27.07 -36.26 -16.62
C LEU A 315 26.10 -37.41 -16.32
N GLU A 316 26.52 -38.66 -16.50
CA GLU A 316 25.75 -39.84 -16.12
C GLU A 316 25.53 -39.90 -14.60
N ILE A 317 26.59 -39.67 -13.83
CA ILE A 317 26.52 -39.58 -12.36
C ILE A 317 25.57 -38.47 -11.92
N ALA A 318 25.65 -37.30 -12.55
CA ALA A 318 24.75 -36.17 -12.27
C ALA A 318 23.29 -36.50 -12.56
N GLN A 319 23.01 -37.16 -13.70
CA GLN A 319 21.65 -37.55 -14.07
C GLN A 319 21.08 -38.55 -13.06
N LYS A 320 21.86 -39.58 -12.69
CA LYS A 320 21.47 -40.55 -11.65
C LYS A 320 21.19 -39.89 -10.31
N ALA A 321 22.06 -38.98 -9.86
CA ALA A 321 21.86 -38.22 -8.63
C ALA A 321 20.56 -37.40 -8.64
N LEU A 322 20.25 -36.75 -9.77
CA LEU A 322 19.06 -35.94 -9.95
C LEU A 322 17.78 -36.79 -9.94
N ASP A 323 17.80 -37.97 -10.56
CA ASP A 323 16.64 -38.85 -10.61
C ASP A 323 16.31 -39.43 -9.23
N VAL A 324 17.33 -39.82 -8.45
CA VAL A 324 17.15 -40.22 -7.04
C VAL A 324 16.56 -39.07 -6.20
N ALA A 325 17.11 -37.86 -6.32
CA ALA A 325 16.62 -36.70 -5.58
C ALA A 325 15.17 -36.33 -5.95
N LYS A 326 14.84 -36.33 -7.25
CA LYS A 326 13.47 -36.05 -7.74
C LYS A 326 12.45 -37.06 -7.24
N THR A 327 12.82 -38.33 -7.22
CA THR A 327 11.95 -39.43 -6.77
C THR A 327 11.61 -39.25 -5.29
N PHE A 328 12.63 -39.06 -4.45
CA PHE A 328 12.45 -38.79 -3.03
C PHE A 328 11.59 -37.54 -2.74
N ILE A 329 11.87 -36.42 -3.44
CA ILE A 329 11.11 -35.18 -3.27
C ILE A 329 9.63 -35.37 -3.66
N LYS A 330 9.36 -36.19 -4.68
CA LYS A 330 8.01 -36.50 -5.16
C LYS A 330 7.25 -37.41 -4.19
N ASP A 331 7.91 -38.44 -3.66
CA ASP A 331 7.27 -39.49 -2.85
C ASP A 331 6.94 -39.01 -1.43
N GLU A 332 7.82 -38.22 -0.81
CA GLU A 332 7.62 -37.73 0.56
C GLU A 332 6.70 -36.50 0.65
N LYS A 333 6.13 -36.04 -0.48
CA LYS A 333 5.36 -34.78 -0.57
C LYS A 333 6.11 -33.59 0.08
N ILE A 334 7.44 -33.61 0.08
CA ILE A 334 8.25 -32.54 0.67
C ILE A 334 7.97 -31.29 -0.15
N ILE A 335 7.36 -30.29 0.49
CA ILE A 335 7.10 -28.99 -0.10
C ILE A 335 8.45 -28.40 -0.49
N ILE A 336 8.72 -28.35 -1.80
CA ILE A 336 9.88 -27.69 -2.34
C ILE A 336 9.71 -26.17 -2.14
N CYS A 337 10.29 -25.63 -1.08
CA CYS A 337 10.67 -24.22 -1.04
C CYS A 337 12.18 -24.17 -1.30
N PHE A 338 12.62 -23.70 -2.47
CA PHE A 338 14.04 -23.35 -2.63
C PHE A 338 14.30 -21.89 -2.32
N PRO A 339 15.20 -21.60 -1.37
CA PRO A 339 16.09 -20.47 -1.44
C PRO A 339 17.32 -20.87 -2.28
N VAL A 340 17.70 -20.07 -3.28
CA VAL A 340 19.09 -20.05 -3.77
C VAL A 340 19.66 -18.69 -3.43
N ARG A 341 20.70 -18.74 -2.59
CA ARG A 341 21.64 -17.69 -2.16
C ARG A 341 21.06 -16.53 -1.36
N PHE A 342 21.46 -16.53 -0.09
CA PHE A 342 21.50 -15.37 0.81
C PHE A 342 22.13 -14.14 0.13
N SER A 343 21.24 -13.27 -0.34
CA SER A 343 21.35 -11.82 -0.43
C SER A 343 19.92 -11.29 -0.30
N GLN A 344 19.71 -10.28 0.54
CA GLN A 344 18.40 -9.84 1.04
C GLN A 344 17.34 -9.55 -0.04
N ASN A 345 16.08 -9.89 0.31
CA ASN A 345 14.77 -9.46 -0.23
C ASN A 345 14.19 -10.05 -1.55
N ASN A 346 12.97 -10.59 -1.37
CA ASN A 346 11.81 -10.69 -2.27
C ASN A 346 11.73 -11.78 -3.36
N ASN A 347 10.66 -12.58 -3.25
CA ASN A 347 9.79 -13.17 -4.27
C ASN A 347 10.35 -13.38 -5.70
N SER A 348 10.36 -14.60 -6.21
CA SER A 348 9.33 -15.05 -7.18
C SER A 348 9.53 -16.48 -7.74
N PHE A 349 8.38 -17.12 -7.96
CA PHE A 349 8.01 -18.00 -9.08
C PHE A 349 8.65 -19.40 -9.24
N CYS A 350 7.96 -20.40 -8.68
CA CYS A 350 8.01 -21.80 -9.14
C CYS A 350 6.88 -22.05 -10.15
N LEU A 351 7.18 -22.68 -11.30
CA LEU A 351 6.13 -23.24 -12.14
C LEU A 351 6.56 -24.52 -12.87
N LYS A 352 5.59 -25.45 -12.91
CA LYS A 352 5.45 -26.66 -13.75
C LYS A 352 6.19 -27.89 -13.18
N HIS A 353 5.54 -28.83 -12.50
CA HIS A 353 4.53 -29.71 -13.14
C HIS A 353 3.55 -30.40 -12.15
N LEU A 354 3.36 -29.85 -10.93
CA LEU A 354 2.37 -30.31 -9.94
C LEU A 354 1.26 -29.25 -9.71
N SER A 355 0.89 -28.54 -10.77
CA SER A 355 0.33 -27.18 -10.69
C SER A 355 -1.21 -27.07 -10.64
N ILE A 356 -1.99 -28.15 -10.71
CA ILE A 356 -3.45 -28.01 -10.92
C ILE A 356 -4.26 -28.18 -9.63
N LYS A 357 -3.96 -29.13 -8.72
CA LYS A 357 -4.78 -29.34 -7.51
C LYS A 357 -4.39 -28.48 -6.29
N ILE A 358 -3.10 -28.28 -6.03
CA ILE A 358 -2.64 -27.44 -4.90
C ILE A 358 -2.70 -25.95 -5.27
N GLY A 359 -2.39 -25.61 -6.52
CA GLY A 359 -2.59 -24.27 -7.07
C GLY A 359 -4.05 -23.81 -6.97
N LEU A 360 -5.01 -24.69 -7.27
CA LEU A 360 -6.43 -24.38 -7.10
C LEU A 360 -6.78 -24.05 -5.64
N ASN A 361 -6.26 -24.81 -4.67
CA ASN A 361 -6.55 -24.56 -3.25
C ASN A 361 -5.91 -23.26 -2.73
N ILE A 362 -4.70 -22.90 -3.16
CA ILE A 362 -4.06 -21.64 -2.77
C ILE A 362 -4.74 -20.44 -3.45
N TRP A 363 -5.05 -20.55 -4.74
CA TRP A 363 -5.84 -19.52 -5.43
C TRP A 363 -7.22 -19.38 -4.80
N LEU A 364 -7.86 -20.47 -4.39
CA LEU A 364 -9.16 -20.45 -3.75
C LEU A 364 -9.08 -19.81 -2.36
N ILE A 365 -8.09 -20.14 -1.53
CA ILE A 365 -7.86 -19.48 -0.24
C ILE A 365 -7.55 -18.00 -0.43
N HIS A 366 -6.65 -17.65 -1.35
CA HIS A 366 -6.28 -16.26 -1.63
C HIS A 366 -7.47 -15.45 -2.15
N THR A 367 -8.28 -16.04 -3.03
CA THR A 367 -9.52 -15.45 -3.53
C THR A 367 -10.53 -15.28 -2.39
N LEU A 368 -10.69 -16.28 -1.52
CA LEU A 368 -11.56 -16.20 -0.34
C LEU A 368 -11.12 -15.11 0.65
N ILE A 369 -9.81 -14.92 0.85
CA ILE A 369 -9.26 -13.81 1.66
C ILE A 369 -9.66 -12.47 1.05
N TRP A 370 -9.49 -12.29 -0.26
CA TRP A 370 -9.86 -11.05 -0.93
C TRP A 370 -11.37 -10.82 -0.98
N ILE A 371 -12.17 -11.88 -1.11
CA ILE A 371 -13.63 -11.81 -0.93
C ILE A 371 -13.97 -11.34 0.49
N GLY A 372 -13.32 -11.91 1.51
CA GLY A 372 -13.49 -11.49 2.92
C GLY A 372 -13.10 -10.02 3.13
N LEU A 373 -11.98 -9.57 2.57
CA LEU A 373 -11.56 -8.17 2.61
C LEU A 373 -12.57 -7.26 1.90
N PHE A 374 -13.13 -7.68 0.77
CA PHE A 374 -14.21 -6.97 0.09
C PHE A 374 -15.49 -6.90 0.93
N CYS A 375 -15.85 -7.95 1.66
CA CYS A 375 -17.02 -7.93 2.55
C CYS A 375 -16.80 -6.97 3.75
N ILE A 376 -15.58 -6.88 4.27
CA ILE A 376 -15.23 -6.00 5.39
C ILE A 376 -15.05 -4.54 4.92
N TYR A 377 -14.66 -4.34 3.66
CA TYR A 377 -14.29 -3.05 3.08
C TYR A 377 -15.26 -1.89 3.38
N PRO A 378 -16.59 -2.02 3.22
CA PRO A 378 -17.50 -0.90 3.47
C PRO A 378 -17.51 -0.40 4.91
N LYS A 379 -17.12 -1.24 5.88
CA LYS A 379 -17.21 -0.95 7.31
C LYS A 379 -15.86 -0.66 7.97
N SER A 380 -14.75 -0.77 7.24
CA SER A 380 -13.41 -0.66 7.81
C SER A 380 -12.53 0.34 7.04
N PRO A 381 -12.32 1.56 7.59
CA PRO A 381 -11.38 2.53 7.03
C PRO A 381 -9.94 1.98 6.90
N GLN A 382 -9.55 1.08 7.80
CA GLN A 382 -8.24 0.41 7.75
C GLN A 382 -8.12 -0.50 6.53
N VAL A 383 -9.15 -1.32 6.25
CA VAL A 383 -9.14 -2.19 5.06
C VAL A 383 -9.16 -1.35 3.79
N GLN A 384 -9.94 -0.27 3.77
CA GLN A 384 -9.97 0.69 2.66
C GLN A 384 -8.56 1.23 2.38
N ALA A 385 -7.91 1.82 3.38
CA ALA A 385 -6.62 2.48 3.21
C ALA A 385 -5.49 1.49 2.90
N ILE A 386 -5.41 0.38 3.63
CA ILE A 386 -4.28 -0.54 3.56
C ILE A 386 -4.34 -1.41 2.30
N PHE A 387 -5.49 -2.02 1.98
CA PHE A 387 -5.53 -3.06 0.94
C PHE A 387 -5.99 -2.55 -0.42
N PHE A 388 -6.90 -1.56 -0.44
CA PHE A 388 -7.58 -1.16 -1.66
C PHE A 388 -7.06 0.15 -2.24
N TRP A 389 -6.87 1.18 -1.41
CA TRP A 389 -6.42 2.51 -1.87
C TRP A 389 -4.89 2.68 -1.86
N ASN A 390 -4.15 1.75 -1.26
CA ASN A 390 -2.69 1.68 -1.38
C ASN A 390 -2.28 0.86 -2.62
N PRO A 391 -1.66 1.49 -3.65
CA PRO A 391 -1.33 0.82 -4.91
C PRO A 391 -0.31 -0.31 -4.75
N TRP A 392 0.63 -0.17 -3.80
CA TRP A 392 1.68 -1.15 -3.55
C TRP A 392 1.12 -2.40 -2.87
N MET A 393 0.32 -2.22 -1.82
CA MET A 393 -0.34 -3.34 -1.13
C MET A 393 -1.25 -4.11 -2.08
N ARG A 394 -2.09 -3.39 -2.84
CA ARG A 394 -2.97 -4.02 -3.83
C ARG A 394 -2.20 -4.77 -4.93
N LYS A 395 -1.05 -4.25 -5.37
CA LYS A 395 -0.22 -4.90 -6.39
C LYS A 395 0.44 -6.17 -5.85
N ILE A 396 0.97 -6.14 -4.63
CA ILE A 396 1.75 -7.24 -4.06
C ILE A 396 0.85 -8.29 -3.43
N PHE A 397 0.00 -7.90 -2.48
CA PHE A 397 -0.91 -8.83 -1.81
C PHE A 397 -2.04 -9.27 -2.72
N GLY A 398 -2.41 -8.45 -3.70
CA GLY A 398 -3.38 -8.79 -4.73
C GLY A 398 -2.78 -9.44 -5.97
N LEU A 399 -1.48 -9.77 -5.95
CA LEU A 399 -0.74 -10.44 -7.04
C LEU A 399 -0.99 -9.81 -8.43
N GLY A 400 -1.21 -8.49 -8.48
CA GLY A 400 -1.59 -7.72 -9.66
C GLY A 400 -3.04 -7.91 -10.14
N TYR A 401 -3.62 -9.10 -10.00
CA TYR A 401 -4.96 -9.41 -10.52
C TYR A 401 -6.07 -8.63 -9.81
N ILE A 402 -5.91 -8.30 -8.51
CA ILE A 402 -6.92 -7.51 -7.80
C ILE A 402 -7.02 -6.10 -8.38
N GLY A 403 -5.88 -5.44 -8.66
CA GLY A 403 -5.88 -4.12 -9.32
C GLY A 403 -6.57 -4.16 -10.68
N PHE A 404 -6.37 -5.24 -11.43
CA PHE A 404 -7.08 -5.48 -12.68
C PHE A 404 -8.58 -5.73 -12.44
N ALA A 405 -8.94 -6.59 -11.50
CA ALA A 405 -10.33 -6.93 -11.17
C ALA A 405 -11.13 -5.70 -10.74
N ILE A 406 -10.61 -4.87 -9.83
CA ILE A 406 -11.31 -3.67 -9.35
C ILE A 406 -11.47 -2.59 -10.41
N THR A 407 -10.69 -2.63 -11.49
CA THR A 407 -10.83 -1.69 -12.62
C THR A 407 -11.68 -2.28 -13.74
N LYS A 408 -11.65 -3.59 -13.97
CA LYS A 408 -12.32 -4.25 -15.11
C LYS A 408 -13.68 -4.85 -14.78
N ILE A 409 -13.94 -5.19 -13.52
CA ILE A 409 -15.23 -5.74 -13.08
C ILE A 409 -16.09 -4.60 -12.55
N PRO A 410 -17.17 -4.18 -13.26
CA PRO A 410 -17.95 -2.99 -12.92
C PRO A 410 -18.51 -3.01 -11.49
N PHE A 411 -18.92 -4.20 -11.02
CA PHE A 411 -19.41 -4.40 -9.65
C PHE A 411 -18.35 -4.02 -8.60
N LEU A 412 -17.10 -4.45 -8.78
CA LEU A 412 -16.02 -4.17 -7.83
C LEU A 412 -15.62 -2.68 -7.86
N SER A 413 -15.57 -2.06 -9.04
CA SER A 413 -15.28 -0.63 -9.17
C SER A 413 -16.37 0.22 -8.50
N PHE A 414 -17.64 -0.16 -8.67
CA PHE A 414 -18.77 0.50 -8.03
C PHE A 414 -18.71 0.34 -6.51
N HIS A 415 -18.46 -0.88 -6.02
CA HIS A 415 -18.35 -1.18 -4.60
C HIS A 415 -17.16 -0.45 -3.94
N LEU A 416 -16.08 -0.21 -4.67
CA LEU A 416 -14.94 0.54 -4.17
C LEU A 416 -15.31 1.99 -3.82
N CYS A 417 -16.18 2.63 -4.61
CA CYS A 417 -16.51 4.04 -4.40
C CYS A 417 -17.73 4.24 -3.46
N SER A 418 -18.52 3.19 -3.22
CA SER A 418 -19.78 3.31 -2.48
C SER A 418 -19.66 3.79 -1.02
N PRO A 419 -18.59 3.49 -0.25
CA PRO A 419 -18.47 4.00 1.12
C PRO A 419 -18.25 5.51 1.22
N PHE A 420 -17.92 6.16 0.11
CA PHE A 420 -17.60 7.59 0.06
C PHE A 420 -18.76 8.43 -0.49
N LYS A 421 -19.98 7.88 -0.57
CA LYS A 421 -21.14 8.56 -1.16
C LYS A 421 -21.33 9.97 -0.59
N ASP A 422 -21.22 10.13 0.73
CA ASP A 422 -21.42 11.43 1.39
C ASP A 422 -20.33 12.43 0.99
N SER A 423 -19.05 11.99 0.97
CA SER A 423 -17.92 12.82 0.52
C SER A 423 -18.03 13.21 -0.96
N LEU A 424 -18.43 12.26 -1.81
CA LEU A 424 -18.60 12.47 -3.25
C LEU A 424 -19.74 13.45 -3.57
N LEU A 425 -20.76 13.53 -2.70
CA LEU A 425 -21.93 14.40 -2.86
C LEU A 425 -21.86 15.70 -2.03
N ALA A 426 -20.80 15.89 -1.23
CA ALA A 426 -20.70 16.98 -0.27
C ALA A 426 -20.94 18.39 -0.87
N ASP A 427 -20.48 18.65 -2.09
CA ASP A 427 -20.65 19.97 -2.74
C ASP A 427 -22.10 20.24 -3.18
N GLY A 428 -22.92 19.19 -3.30
CA GLY A 428 -24.33 19.28 -3.70
C GLY A 428 -25.27 19.68 -2.56
N ASN A 429 -24.78 19.68 -1.31
CA ASN A 429 -25.56 19.97 -0.10
C ASN A 429 -26.92 19.23 -0.06
N LEU A 430 -26.91 17.94 -0.39
CA LEU A 430 -28.13 17.16 -0.62
C LEU A 430 -28.92 16.83 0.66
N ASP A 431 -28.28 16.91 1.82
CA ASP A 431 -28.94 16.69 3.12
C ASP A 431 -29.98 17.79 3.39
N ASN A 432 -29.71 19.01 2.94
CA ASN A 432 -30.62 20.16 3.01
C ASN A 432 -31.49 20.31 1.75
N PHE A 433 -31.38 19.39 0.79
CA PHE A 433 -32.20 19.43 -0.42
C PHE A 433 -33.60 18.89 -0.12
N ASP A 434 -34.59 19.78 -0.10
CA ASP A 434 -35.98 19.36 -0.10
C ASP A 434 -36.39 18.85 -1.48
N SER A 435 -36.84 17.59 -1.54
CA SER A 435 -37.33 16.99 -2.77
C SER A 435 -38.69 17.52 -3.20
N GLN A 436 -39.49 18.07 -2.26
CA GLN A 436 -40.77 18.70 -2.57
C GLN A 436 -40.56 20.06 -3.26
N ALA A 437 -39.43 20.73 -3.00
CA ALA A 437 -39.00 21.91 -3.73
C ALA A 437 -38.64 21.68 -5.21
N TYR A 438 -38.48 20.43 -5.68
CA TYR A 438 -38.23 20.13 -7.10
C TYR A 438 -39.54 19.99 -7.89
N PHE A 439 -39.59 20.59 -9.08
CA PHE A 439 -40.74 20.48 -9.98
C PHE A 439 -40.50 19.47 -11.09
N THR A 440 -41.38 18.47 -11.21
CA THR A 440 -41.18 17.31 -12.09
C THR A 440 -41.54 17.56 -13.55
N ASP A 441 -42.36 18.58 -13.84
CA ASP A 441 -42.90 18.82 -15.19
C ASP A 441 -42.02 19.76 -16.03
N ILE A 442 -40.76 19.98 -15.66
CA ILE A 442 -39.86 20.86 -16.45
C ILE A 442 -39.57 20.24 -17.82
N GLU A 443 -39.60 21.07 -18.87
CA GLU A 443 -39.38 20.65 -20.26
C GLU A 443 -37.94 20.95 -20.74
N PHE A 444 -37.48 20.17 -21.73
CA PHE A 444 -36.15 20.29 -22.31
C PHE A 444 -36.23 20.23 -23.84
N ASN A 445 -35.49 21.12 -24.51
CA ASN A 445 -35.35 21.11 -25.96
C ASN A 445 -33.94 20.65 -26.33
N LEU A 446 -33.80 19.76 -27.32
CA LEU A 446 -32.49 19.41 -27.83
C LEU A 446 -31.96 20.59 -28.67
N ARG A 447 -30.75 21.08 -28.43
CA ARG A 447 -30.20 22.24 -29.16
C ARG A 447 -30.21 22.05 -30.69
N THR A 448 -30.10 20.81 -31.17
CA THR A 448 -30.13 20.47 -32.61
C THR A 448 -31.53 20.22 -33.19
N ASN A 449 -32.56 20.03 -32.35
CA ASN A 449 -33.92 19.71 -32.80
C ASN A 449 -34.90 20.64 -32.08
N LYS A 450 -35.50 21.60 -32.80
CA LYS A 450 -36.32 22.69 -32.23
C LYS A 450 -37.66 22.23 -31.62
N GLU A 451 -37.99 20.94 -31.70
CA GLU A 451 -39.20 20.39 -31.08
C GLU A 451 -38.96 20.09 -29.58
N ALA A 452 -39.74 20.75 -28.74
CA ALA A 452 -39.76 20.51 -27.31
C ALA A 452 -40.31 19.12 -26.99
N GLN A 453 -39.52 18.28 -26.33
CA GLN A 453 -40.04 17.02 -25.78
C GLN A 453 -40.15 17.15 -24.26
N PRO A 454 -41.31 16.84 -23.65
CA PRO A 454 -41.43 16.73 -22.21
C PRO A 454 -40.67 15.46 -21.76
N ILE A 455 -39.36 15.56 -21.60
CA ILE A 455 -38.55 14.43 -21.18
C ILE A 455 -38.66 14.29 -19.65
N LYS A 456 -39.61 13.48 -19.17
CA LYS A 456 -39.74 13.13 -17.73
C LYS A 456 -38.49 12.47 -17.12
N LYS A 457 -37.53 12.03 -17.94
CA LYS A 457 -36.20 11.53 -17.52
C LYS A 457 -35.11 11.97 -18.51
N PRO A 458 -34.54 13.18 -18.38
CA PRO A 458 -33.58 13.74 -19.35
C PRO A 458 -32.30 12.93 -19.49
N ILE A 459 -31.99 12.08 -18.51
CA ILE A 459 -30.75 11.32 -18.48
C ILE A 459 -31.04 9.87 -18.89
N PRO A 460 -30.44 9.39 -20.00
CA PRO A 460 -30.47 7.98 -20.34
C PRO A 460 -29.94 7.14 -19.18
N SER A 461 -30.56 5.99 -18.89
CA SER A 461 -30.03 5.01 -17.93
C SER A 461 -28.68 4.37 -18.34
N GLY A 462 -28.10 4.82 -19.45
CA GLY A 462 -26.87 4.32 -20.07
C GLY A 462 -25.74 5.35 -20.14
N LYS A 463 -24.93 5.28 -21.20
CA LYS A 463 -23.79 6.20 -21.41
C LYS A 463 -24.29 7.58 -21.82
N PHE A 464 -23.89 8.64 -21.13
CA PHE A 464 -24.32 10.00 -21.45
C PHE A 464 -23.20 11.04 -21.31
N ARG A 465 -23.24 12.03 -22.20
CA ARG A 465 -22.48 13.29 -22.08
C ARG A 465 -23.45 14.40 -22.40
N ILE A 466 -23.91 15.05 -21.35
CA ILE A 466 -25.02 15.98 -21.42
C ILE A 466 -24.59 17.33 -20.87
N VAL A 467 -24.94 18.38 -21.61
CA VAL A 467 -24.92 19.74 -21.10
C VAL A 467 -26.36 20.20 -20.97
N ILE A 468 -26.71 20.69 -19.79
CA ILE A 468 -27.97 21.35 -19.50
C ILE A 468 -27.71 22.85 -19.54
N GLU A 469 -28.34 23.52 -20.49
CA GLU A 469 -28.29 24.95 -20.64
C GLU A 469 -29.59 25.58 -20.18
N GLY A 470 -29.52 26.80 -19.66
CA GLY A 470 -30.71 27.58 -19.32
C GLY A 470 -30.32 28.86 -18.61
N GLU A 471 -31.21 29.83 -18.63
CA GLU A 471 -31.04 31.11 -17.95
C GLU A 471 -30.88 30.94 -16.42
N SER A 472 -30.49 32.01 -15.72
CA SER A 472 -30.37 31.95 -14.25
C SER A 472 -31.72 31.59 -13.60
N GLY A 473 -31.70 30.81 -12.53
CA GLY A 473 -32.89 30.43 -11.74
C GLY A 473 -33.88 29.43 -12.37
N VAL A 474 -33.78 29.05 -13.65
CA VAL A 474 -34.72 28.09 -14.28
C VAL A 474 -34.71 26.66 -13.70
N GLY A 475 -33.92 26.39 -12.65
CA GLY A 475 -33.97 25.13 -11.90
C GLY A 475 -32.89 24.10 -12.24
N LYS A 476 -31.83 24.49 -12.98
CA LYS A 476 -30.73 23.57 -13.38
C LYS A 476 -30.08 22.84 -12.20
N SER A 477 -29.70 23.58 -11.15
CA SER A 477 -29.08 23.02 -9.94
C SER A 477 -30.04 22.12 -9.18
N MET A 478 -31.31 22.52 -9.07
CA MET A 478 -32.36 21.70 -8.43
C MET A 478 -32.57 20.39 -9.18
N PHE A 479 -32.58 20.43 -10.51
CA PHE A 479 -32.65 19.25 -11.37
C PHE A 479 -31.45 18.31 -11.14
N MET A 480 -30.22 18.84 -11.15
CA MET A 480 -29.02 18.03 -10.91
C MET A 480 -28.98 17.44 -9.50
N ARG A 481 -29.38 18.19 -8.47
CA ARG A 481 -29.45 17.71 -7.09
C ARG A 481 -30.52 16.64 -6.92
N HIS A 482 -31.69 16.80 -7.54
CA HIS A 482 -32.75 15.79 -7.56
C HIS A 482 -32.22 14.47 -8.14
N LEU A 483 -31.58 14.53 -9.30
CA LEU A 483 -30.96 13.34 -9.91
C LEU A 483 -29.88 12.72 -9.03
N ALA A 484 -29.03 13.54 -8.42
CA ALA A 484 -27.96 13.07 -7.55
C ALA A 484 -28.52 12.34 -6.32
N LYS A 485 -29.56 12.89 -5.69
CA LYS A 485 -30.21 12.33 -4.50
C LYS A 485 -30.86 10.97 -4.77
N PHE A 486 -31.57 10.83 -5.89
CA PHE A 486 -32.31 9.60 -6.23
C PHE A 486 -31.51 8.58 -7.06
N SER A 487 -30.26 8.88 -7.39
CA SER A 487 -29.41 7.97 -8.14
C SER A 487 -28.92 6.79 -7.29
N LYS A 488 -28.90 5.61 -7.91
CA LYS A 488 -28.23 4.41 -7.37
C LYS A 488 -26.76 4.32 -7.77
N ARG A 489 -26.27 5.28 -8.57
CA ARG A 489 -24.90 5.35 -9.07
C ARG A 489 -24.02 6.14 -8.10
N ASN A 490 -22.71 5.92 -8.14
CA ASN A 490 -21.78 6.78 -7.41
C ASN A 490 -21.61 8.06 -8.22
N ILE A 491 -22.23 9.14 -7.74
CA ILE A 491 -22.14 10.45 -8.37
C ILE A 491 -21.10 11.27 -7.62
N VAL A 492 -20.21 11.90 -8.39
CA VAL A 492 -19.36 12.96 -7.88
C VAL A 492 -20.00 14.28 -8.27
N TYR A 493 -20.49 15.00 -7.27
CA TYR A 493 -21.08 16.32 -7.46
C TYR A 493 -20.02 17.37 -7.16
N LEU A 494 -19.72 18.21 -8.14
CA LEU A 494 -18.70 19.25 -8.07
C LEU A 494 -19.33 20.60 -8.37
N LEU A 495 -19.06 21.57 -7.50
CA LEU A 495 -19.25 22.97 -7.86
C LEU A 495 -18.10 23.41 -8.75
N GLY A 496 -18.41 24.14 -9.82
CA GLY A 496 -17.43 24.55 -10.81
C GLY A 496 -16.25 25.32 -10.22
N GLU A 497 -16.48 26.16 -9.21
CA GLU A 497 -15.43 26.87 -8.46
C GLU A 497 -14.36 25.95 -7.84
N LYS A 498 -14.71 24.70 -7.48
CA LYS A 498 -13.78 23.71 -6.92
C LYS A 498 -12.85 23.10 -7.97
N CYS A 499 -13.08 23.38 -9.25
CA CYS A 499 -12.28 22.85 -10.37
C CYS A 499 -11.15 23.80 -10.80
N GLU A 500 -10.72 24.73 -9.93
CA GLU A 500 -9.64 25.69 -10.22
C GLU A 500 -8.30 25.01 -10.51
N THR A 501 -7.94 24.01 -9.71
CA THR A 501 -6.74 23.18 -9.91
C THR A 501 -6.95 22.07 -10.96
N GLY A 502 -8.21 21.77 -11.28
CA GLY A 502 -8.64 20.80 -12.28
C GLY A 502 -9.73 19.87 -11.75
N VAL A 503 -10.46 19.22 -12.68
CA VAL A 503 -11.59 18.33 -12.33
C VAL A 503 -11.08 17.04 -11.68
N MET A 504 -9.92 16.53 -12.09
CA MET A 504 -9.36 15.30 -11.52
C MET A 504 -8.95 15.51 -10.06
N GLU A 505 -8.33 16.65 -9.78
CA GLU A 505 -7.85 17.10 -8.48
C GLU A 505 -9.03 17.29 -7.52
N ALA A 506 -10.10 17.95 -7.98
CA ALA A 506 -11.34 18.10 -7.22
C ALA A 506 -11.99 16.74 -6.88
N ILE A 507 -11.94 15.75 -7.78
CA ILE A 507 -12.43 14.39 -7.49
C ILE A 507 -11.50 13.68 -6.49
N GLN A 508 -10.19 13.89 -6.57
CA GLN A 508 -9.21 13.27 -5.65
C GLN A 508 -9.39 13.75 -4.22
N GLU A 509 -9.69 15.02 -4.00
CA GLU A 509 -9.96 15.59 -2.67
C GLU A 509 -11.16 14.93 -1.97
N LYS A 510 -12.11 14.40 -2.75
CA LYS A 510 -13.30 13.70 -2.23
C LYS A 510 -13.06 12.24 -1.87
N LEU A 511 -11.85 11.71 -2.08
CA LEU A 511 -11.49 10.31 -1.82
C LEU A 511 -10.34 10.23 -0.81
N PRO A 512 -10.32 9.20 0.05
CA PRO A 512 -9.46 9.15 1.25
C PRO A 512 -7.95 9.14 0.99
N ILE A 513 -7.50 8.99 -0.27
CA ILE A 513 -6.07 8.98 -0.63
C ILE A 513 -5.84 9.83 -1.88
N SER A 514 -6.05 11.13 -1.73
CA SER A 514 -5.62 12.14 -2.69
C SER A 514 -4.09 12.05 -2.88
N ASN A 515 -3.64 11.82 -4.12
CA ASN A 515 -2.24 11.84 -4.63
C ASN A 515 -1.42 10.53 -4.73
N GLN A 516 -1.81 9.38 -4.19
CA GLN A 516 -0.95 8.17 -4.23
C GLN A 516 -1.17 7.27 -5.45
N ASP A 517 -2.35 7.30 -6.07
CA ASP A 517 -2.68 6.45 -7.22
C ASP A 517 -3.60 7.14 -8.25
N PRO A 518 -3.08 8.15 -8.98
CA PRO A 518 -3.87 8.85 -9.99
C PRO A 518 -4.35 7.90 -11.11
N LYS A 519 -3.60 6.84 -11.40
CA LYS A 519 -3.94 5.87 -12.46
C LYS A 519 -5.19 5.06 -12.13
N LEU A 520 -5.38 4.67 -10.86
CA LEU A 520 -6.61 4.01 -10.44
C LEU A 520 -7.82 4.92 -10.65
N LEU A 521 -7.77 6.17 -10.19
CA LEU A 521 -8.88 7.09 -10.33
C LEU A 521 -9.23 7.33 -11.81
N GLN A 522 -8.22 7.53 -12.66
CA GLN A 522 -8.42 7.63 -14.10
C GLN A 522 -9.14 6.40 -14.67
N ASN A 523 -8.80 5.19 -14.21
CA ASN A 523 -9.46 3.96 -14.64
C ASN A 523 -10.89 3.85 -14.10
N LEU A 524 -11.14 4.23 -12.85
CA LEU A 524 -12.48 4.26 -12.26
C LEU A 524 -13.41 5.19 -13.07
N ILE A 525 -12.92 6.37 -13.42
CA ILE A 525 -13.66 7.33 -14.25
C ILE A 525 -13.87 6.76 -15.66
N LYS A 526 -12.81 6.30 -16.34
CA LYS A 526 -12.88 5.73 -17.70
C LYS A 526 -13.82 4.53 -17.80
N ASN A 527 -13.92 3.73 -16.74
CA ASN A 527 -14.75 2.53 -16.70
C ASN A 527 -16.15 2.80 -16.10
N ARG A 528 -16.52 4.07 -15.88
CA ARG A 528 -17.84 4.49 -15.37
C ARG A 528 -18.14 3.90 -14.00
N ALA A 529 -17.17 3.87 -13.10
CA ALA A 529 -17.41 3.62 -11.68
C ALA A 529 -18.03 4.84 -10.98
N LEU A 530 -17.77 6.02 -11.55
CA LEU A 530 -18.22 7.34 -11.10
C LEU A 530 -18.93 8.07 -12.25
N ASP A 531 -20.06 8.69 -11.96
CA ASP A 531 -20.76 9.62 -12.85
C ASP A 531 -20.46 11.05 -12.36
N ILE A 532 -20.06 11.96 -13.26
CA ILE A 532 -19.48 13.27 -12.87
C ILE A 532 -20.47 14.39 -13.17
N TYR A 533 -20.86 15.12 -12.14
CA TYR A 533 -21.84 16.20 -12.19
C TYR A 533 -21.13 17.51 -11.85
N ILE A 534 -21.11 18.46 -12.79
CA ILE A 534 -20.48 19.77 -12.61
C ILE A 534 -21.56 20.85 -12.68
N ASP A 535 -21.78 21.55 -11.58
CA ASP A 535 -22.77 22.63 -11.47
C ASP A 535 -22.09 24.01 -11.35
N GLY A 536 -22.80 25.08 -11.74
CA GLY A 536 -22.32 26.47 -11.58
C GLY A 536 -21.32 26.94 -12.64
N PHE A 537 -21.37 26.41 -13.88
CA PHE A 537 -20.35 26.68 -14.90
C PHE A 537 -20.31 28.14 -15.41
N SER A 538 -21.40 28.89 -15.32
CA SER A 538 -21.56 30.19 -16.00
C SER A 538 -20.78 31.36 -15.41
N GLU A 539 -20.45 31.32 -14.11
CA GLU A 539 -19.85 32.46 -13.38
C GLU A 539 -18.33 32.29 -13.17
N MET A 540 -17.71 31.37 -13.90
CA MET A 540 -16.34 30.95 -13.62
C MET A 540 -15.29 31.74 -14.39
N LYS A 541 -14.12 31.92 -13.77
CA LYS A 541 -12.90 32.45 -14.40
C LYS A 541 -12.58 31.65 -15.69
N PRO A 542 -12.02 32.29 -16.74
CA PRO A 542 -11.68 31.62 -18.00
C PRO A 542 -10.86 30.33 -17.82
N GLN A 543 -9.91 30.33 -16.87
CA GLN A 543 -9.06 29.16 -16.59
C GLN A 543 -9.85 27.91 -16.16
N ILE A 544 -10.89 28.07 -15.35
CA ILE A 544 -11.71 26.95 -14.86
C ILE A 544 -12.48 26.32 -16.03
N ARG A 545 -12.99 27.16 -16.94
CA ARG A 545 -13.68 26.71 -18.16
C ARG A 545 -12.74 25.86 -19.03
N VAL A 546 -11.48 26.30 -19.19
CA VAL A 546 -10.44 25.53 -19.91
C VAL A 546 -10.19 24.17 -19.27
N ASN A 547 -10.04 24.11 -17.94
CA ASN A 547 -9.80 22.87 -17.21
C ASN A 547 -10.95 21.87 -17.42
N ILE A 548 -12.20 22.33 -17.30
CA ILE A 548 -13.38 21.47 -17.45
C ILE A 548 -13.52 21.00 -18.90
N ALA A 549 -13.36 21.86 -19.90
CA ALA A 549 -13.47 21.42 -21.29
C ALA A 549 -12.34 20.45 -21.68
N SER A 550 -11.12 20.67 -21.18
CA SER A 550 -10.00 19.75 -21.34
C SER A 550 -10.34 18.37 -20.75
N PHE A 551 -10.91 18.35 -19.53
CA PHE A 551 -11.40 17.14 -18.90
C PHE A 551 -12.48 16.43 -19.76
N VAL A 552 -13.51 17.17 -20.17
CA VAL A 552 -14.61 16.65 -20.99
C VAL A 552 -14.12 16.05 -22.31
N LYS A 553 -13.11 16.67 -22.94
CA LYS A 553 -12.44 16.15 -24.15
C LYS A 553 -11.66 14.86 -23.87
N ASN A 554 -10.86 14.83 -22.80
CA ASN A 554 -9.99 13.71 -22.46
C ASN A 554 -10.76 12.48 -21.93
N TYR A 555 -11.96 12.67 -21.37
CA TYR A 555 -12.80 11.63 -20.78
C TYR A 555 -14.08 11.35 -21.59
N SER A 556 -13.98 11.35 -22.92
CA SER A 556 -15.10 11.19 -23.87
C SER A 556 -15.94 9.90 -23.73
N LYS A 557 -15.46 8.91 -22.98
CA LYS A 557 -16.17 7.63 -22.71
C LYS A 557 -16.93 7.61 -21.38
N CYS A 558 -16.79 8.64 -20.56
CA CYS A 558 -17.34 8.70 -19.20
C CYS A 558 -18.73 9.36 -19.19
N ASN A 559 -19.45 9.17 -18.08
CA ASN A 559 -20.73 9.82 -17.84
C ASN A 559 -20.48 11.20 -17.24
N ILE A 560 -20.85 12.24 -17.99
CA ILE A 560 -20.64 13.65 -17.58
C ILE A 560 -21.94 14.41 -17.77
N LEU A 561 -22.35 15.13 -16.72
CA LEU A 561 -23.46 16.07 -16.72
C LEU A 561 -22.93 17.44 -16.30
N ILE A 562 -23.18 18.46 -17.11
CA ILE A 562 -22.77 19.84 -16.80
C ILE A 562 -24.01 20.73 -16.87
N ALA A 563 -24.24 21.55 -15.83
CA ALA A 563 -25.20 22.64 -15.90
C ALA A 563 -24.49 23.98 -16.14
N THR A 564 -24.96 24.72 -17.14
CA THR A 564 -24.40 26.01 -17.53
C THR A 564 -25.47 26.98 -18.01
N GLN A 565 -25.13 28.27 -18.09
CA GLN A 565 -25.86 29.22 -18.93
C GLN A 565 -25.39 29.07 -20.39
N PRO A 566 -26.16 29.57 -21.38
CA PRO A 566 -25.77 29.51 -22.79
C PRO A 566 -24.37 30.11 -23.01
N LEU A 567 -23.46 29.34 -23.60
CA LEU A 567 -22.11 29.77 -23.96
C LEU A 567 -21.75 29.25 -25.36
N ASP A 568 -20.93 30.00 -26.09
CA ASP A 568 -20.51 29.70 -27.46
C ASP A 568 -19.43 28.61 -27.58
N TRP A 569 -19.06 27.97 -26.46
CA TRP A 569 -17.93 27.05 -26.45
C TRP A 569 -18.18 25.75 -25.68
N LEU A 570 -18.26 24.67 -26.44
CA LEU A 570 -18.05 23.29 -26.01
C LEU A 570 -17.18 22.59 -27.08
N PRO A 571 -16.22 21.72 -26.68
CA PRO A 571 -15.35 21.03 -27.63
C PRO A 571 -16.15 20.17 -28.61
N SER A 572 -15.66 20.06 -29.85
CA SER A 572 -16.22 19.40 -31.06
C SER A 572 -16.43 17.87 -30.98
N SER A 573 -16.75 17.36 -29.79
CA SER A 573 -17.12 15.97 -29.54
C SER A 573 -18.65 15.84 -29.45
N PRO A 574 -19.25 14.67 -29.73
CA PRO A 574 -20.71 14.51 -29.66
C PRO A 574 -21.18 14.64 -28.20
N ILE A 575 -21.64 15.85 -27.84
CA ILE A 575 -22.25 16.20 -26.57
C ILE A 575 -23.70 16.55 -26.87
N LYS A 576 -24.64 15.95 -26.14
CA LYS A 576 -26.05 16.35 -26.26
C LYS A 576 -26.29 17.56 -25.38
N THR A 577 -26.65 18.67 -26.00
CA THR A 577 -27.03 19.87 -25.28
C THR A 577 -28.54 19.95 -25.20
N TYR A 578 -29.07 19.92 -23.98
CA TYR A 578 -30.48 20.12 -23.68
C TYR A 578 -30.67 21.51 -23.07
N ILE A 579 -31.61 22.25 -23.63
CA ILE A 579 -31.97 23.59 -23.17
C ILE A 579 -33.19 23.45 -22.28
N LEU A 580 -32.99 23.69 -20.98
CA LEU A 580 -34.04 23.75 -19.98
C LEU A 580 -34.98 24.90 -20.32
N GLN A 581 -36.26 24.59 -20.54
CA GLN A 581 -37.26 25.59 -20.88
C GLN A 581 -37.81 26.26 -19.62
N PRO A 582 -38.12 27.57 -19.66
CA PRO A 582 -38.94 28.20 -18.64
C PRO A 582 -40.31 27.51 -18.51
N LEU A 583 -40.95 27.64 -17.35
CA LEU A 583 -42.27 27.04 -17.12
C LEU A 583 -43.32 27.64 -18.07
N LYS A 584 -44.23 26.82 -18.58
CA LYS A 584 -45.42 27.26 -19.33
C LYS A 584 -46.51 27.77 -18.38
N PRO A 585 -47.48 28.57 -18.84
CA PRO A 585 -48.56 29.10 -17.98
C PRO A 585 -49.27 28.04 -17.11
N GLN A 586 -49.63 26.90 -17.70
CA GLN A 586 -50.28 25.78 -16.97
C GLN A 586 -49.36 25.12 -15.92
N GLN A 587 -48.05 25.22 -16.09
CA GLN A 587 -47.06 24.71 -15.14
C GLN A 587 -46.80 25.69 -14.00
N LEU A 588 -46.99 27.00 -14.22
CA LEU A 588 -46.87 28.03 -13.18
C LEU A 588 -47.87 27.78 -12.05
N GLU A 589 -49.13 27.57 -12.40
CA GLU A 589 -50.21 27.33 -11.43
C GLU A 589 -49.91 26.09 -10.60
N LYS A 590 -49.62 24.98 -11.26
CA LYS A 590 -49.21 23.73 -10.60
C LYS A 590 -47.99 23.92 -9.70
N PHE A 591 -47.00 24.68 -10.15
CA PHE A 591 -45.80 24.95 -9.38
C PHE A 591 -46.13 25.72 -8.09
N LEU A 592 -46.85 26.84 -8.20
CA LEU A 592 -47.22 27.68 -7.07
C LEU A 592 -48.06 26.93 -6.04
N ILE A 593 -49.08 26.19 -6.49
CA ILE A 593 -49.93 25.38 -5.62
C ILE A 593 -49.09 24.32 -4.90
N SER A 594 -48.14 23.66 -5.61
CA SER A 594 -47.29 22.65 -4.99
C SER A 594 -46.42 23.16 -3.83
N ARG A 595 -46.12 24.47 -3.79
CA ARG A 595 -45.30 25.09 -2.71
C ARG A 595 -46.01 25.10 -1.37
N GLN A 596 -47.33 24.93 -1.31
CA GLN A 596 -48.07 24.88 -0.05
C GLN A 596 -47.48 23.89 0.97
N THR A 597 -46.94 22.77 0.49
CA THR A 597 -46.29 21.75 1.32
C THR A 597 -44.98 22.20 1.97
N THR A 598 -44.33 23.24 1.43
CA THR A 598 -43.05 23.79 1.89
C THR A 598 -43.20 25.07 2.72
N LEU A 599 -44.42 25.59 2.84
CA LEU A 599 -44.73 26.83 3.55
C LEU A 599 -44.84 26.60 5.08
N SER A 600 -44.65 27.66 5.85
CA SER A 600 -44.78 27.61 7.31
C SER A 600 -46.15 27.09 7.74
N PRO A 601 -46.25 26.20 8.75
CA PRO A 601 -47.54 25.77 9.31
C PRO A 601 -48.40 26.93 9.81
N ASP A 602 -47.74 28.02 10.24
CA ASP A 602 -48.37 29.23 10.78
C ASP A 602 -48.71 30.26 9.68
N ALA A 603 -48.62 29.88 8.40
CA ALA A 603 -48.92 30.77 7.29
C ALA A 603 -50.38 31.29 7.36
N PRO A 604 -50.60 32.62 7.29
CA PRO A 604 -51.94 33.23 7.34
C PRO A 604 -52.91 32.70 6.27
N ILE A 605 -52.40 32.35 5.09
CA ILE A 605 -53.18 31.80 3.98
C ILE A 605 -52.66 30.39 3.66
N SER A 606 -53.52 29.39 3.81
CA SER A 606 -53.24 27.96 3.60
C SER A 606 -54.50 27.20 3.14
N GLY A 607 -54.35 25.95 2.71
CA GLY A 607 -55.45 25.13 2.19
C GLY A 607 -56.04 25.69 0.90
N ASP A 608 -57.35 25.49 0.71
CA ASP A 608 -58.08 25.94 -0.48
C ASP A 608 -57.95 27.46 -0.71
N LYS A 609 -57.81 28.26 0.36
CA LYS A 609 -57.62 29.72 0.28
C LYS A 609 -56.29 30.09 -0.37
N TYR A 610 -55.24 29.31 -0.13
CA TYR A 610 -53.94 29.51 -0.77
C TYR A 610 -53.99 29.14 -2.25
N GLU A 611 -54.67 28.04 -2.59
CA GLU A 611 -54.88 27.63 -3.98
C GLU A 611 -55.65 28.71 -4.77
N GLU A 612 -56.73 29.24 -4.20
CA GLU A 612 -57.50 30.33 -4.79
C GLU A 612 -56.66 31.60 -4.95
N ALA A 613 -55.88 31.98 -3.92
CA ALA A 613 -54.98 33.13 -3.99
C ALA A 613 -53.91 32.97 -5.09
N CYS A 614 -53.35 31.77 -5.28
CA CYS A 614 -52.41 31.48 -6.36
C CYS A 614 -53.04 31.64 -7.75
N LYS A 615 -54.27 31.13 -7.94
CA LYS A 615 -55.02 31.26 -9.20
C LYS A 615 -55.34 32.71 -9.52
N ASN A 616 -55.80 33.47 -8.52
CA ASN A 616 -56.12 34.89 -8.68
C ASN A 616 -54.86 35.71 -9.00
N TYR A 617 -53.74 35.44 -8.32
CA TYR A 617 -52.45 36.08 -8.60
C TYR A 617 -52.01 35.84 -10.05
N LEU A 618 -52.01 34.58 -10.51
CA LEU A 618 -51.63 34.27 -11.89
C LEU A 618 -52.58 34.86 -12.92
N ALA A 619 -53.90 34.83 -12.67
CA ALA A 619 -54.89 35.44 -13.56
C ALA A 619 -54.67 36.95 -13.69
N SER A 620 -54.35 37.64 -12.59
CA SER A 620 -54.08 39.09 -12.60
C SER A 620 -52.89 39.48 -13.49
N ILE A 621 -51.85 38.63 -13.55
CA ILE A 621 -50.64 38.90 -14.31
C ILE A 621 -50.76 38.41 -15.77
N LEU A 622 -51.33 37.22 -15.98
CA LEU A 622 -51.49 36.66 -17.32
C LEU A 622 -52.54 37.42 -18.13
N ASN A 623 -53.61 37.94 -17.51
CA ASN A 623 -54.61 38.75 -18.22
C ASN A 623 -54.10 40.16 -18.61
N GLN A 624 -53.06 40.68 -17.94
CA GLN A 624 -52.41 41.92 -18.35
C GLN A 624 -51.59 41.77 -19.66
N GLN A 625 -51.34 40.54 -20.14
CA GLN A 625 -50.62 40.26 -21.39
C GLN A 625 -51.29 40.80 -22.65
N GLU A 626 -52.61 41.04 -22.65
CA GLU A 626 -53.32 41.49 -23.86
C GLU A 626 -53.18 43.00 -24.13
N SER A 627 -52.66 43.80 -23.18
CA SER A 627 -52.68 45.27 -23.31
C SER A 627 -51.33 45.96 -23.55
N GLU A 628 -50.18 45.41 -23.13
CA GLU A 628 -48.89 46.11 -23.26
C GLU A 628 -47.73 45.19 -23.68
N LYS A 629 -47.13 45.48 -24.84
CA LYS A 629 -45.87 44.86 -25.32
C LYS A 629 -44.65 45.12 -24.42
N GLU A 630 -44.76 46.03 -23.44
CA GLU A 630 -43.65 46.47 -22.61
C GLU A 630 -43.32 45.52 -21.44
N ASN A 631 -44.24 44.63 -21.04
CA ASN A 631 -44.06 43.81 -19.84
C ASN A 631 -43.38 42.44 -20.06
N THR A 632 -42.66 42.28 -21.18
CA THR A 632 -42.07 40.98 -21.57
C THR A 632 -40.95 40.52 -20.63
N ILE A 633 -40.25 41.44 -19.95
CA ILE A 633 -39.12 41.11 -19.05
C ILE A 633 -39.60 40.69 -17.66
N ALA A 634 -40.49 41.46 -17.03
CA ALA A 634 -41.05 41.13 -15.71
C ALA A 634 -41.82 39.80 -15.75
N ILE A 635 -42.57 39.56 -16.83
CA ILE A 635 -43.29 38.30 -17.03
C ILE A 635 -42.32 37.14 -17.33
N ARG A 636 -41.21 37.37 -18.06
CA ARG A 636 -40.16 36.34 -18.24
C ARG A 636 -39.57 35.86 -16.92
N GLN A 637 -39.49 36.75 -15.93
CA GLN A 637 -39.01 36.42 -14.60
C GLN A 637 -39.98 35.53 -13.81
N LEU A 638 -41.27 35.50 -14.13
CA LEU A 638 -42.25 34.59 -13.52
C LEU A 638 -42.10 33.15 -13.99
N TYR A 639 -41.56 32.91 -15.18
CA TYR A 639 -41.31 31.56 -15.67
C TYR A 639 -40.09 30.88 -15.02
N ASN A 640 -39.55 31.52 -13.98
CA ASN A 640 -38.42 31.07 -13.18
C ASN A 640 -38.91 30.45 -11.85
N PRO A 641 -38.73 29.13 -11.64
CA PRO A 641 -39.12 28.44 -10.40
C PRO A 641 -38.60 29.05 -9.10
N MET A 642 -37.39 29.62 -9.13
CA MET A 642 -36.79 30.25 -7.94
C MET A 642 -37.57 31.49 -7.51
N LYS A 643 -37.95 32.34 -8.47
CA LYS A 643 -38.77 33.53 -8.20
C LYS A 643 -40.19 33.16 -7.80
N LEU A 644 -40.78 32.15 -8.43
CA LEU A 644 -42.10 31.64 -8.04
C LEU A 644 -42.14 31.11 -6.60
N THR A 645 -41.03 30.55 -6.11
CA THR A 645 -40.98 30.08 -4.72
C THR A 645 -41.05 31.26 -3.74
N ALA A 646 -40.36 32.38 -4.01
CA ALA A 646 -40.47 33.60 -3.22
C ALA A 646 -41.87 34.24 -3.31
N ILE A 647 -42.50 34.16 -4.47
CA ILE A 647 -43.89 34.61 -4.67
C ILE A 647 -44.87 33.76 -3.83
N ALA A 648 -44.72 32.44 -3.83
CA ALA A 648 -45.54 31.54 -3.02
C ALA A 648 -45.47 31.89 -1.52
N GLU A 649 -44.27 32.16 -0.99
CA GLU A 649 -44.08 32.62 0.40
C GLU A 649 -44.78 33.96 0.67
N THR A 650 -44.76 34.87 -0.30
CA THR A 650 -45.40 36.19 -0.20
C THR A 650 -46.92 36.06 -0.16
N ILE A 651 -47.50 35.24 -1.04
CA ILE A 651 -48.93 34.93 -1.09
C ILE A 651 -49.38 34.30 0.23
N ALA A 652 -48.63 33.31 0.73
CA ALA A 652 -48.95 32.63 1.99
C ALA A 652 -48.99 33.57 3.20
N ASN A 653 -48.18 34.64 3.17
CA ASN A 653 -48.13 35.69 4.19
C ASN A 653 -49.20 36.78 4.02
N GLY A 654 -50.12 36.65 3.06
CA GLY A 654 -51.23 37.58 2.85
C GLY A 654 -50.83 38.94 2.28
N LYS A 655 -49.67 39.02 1.61
CA LYS A 655 -49.24 40.24 0.91
C LYS A 655 -49.69 40.17 -0.55
N GLU A 656 -50.46 41.15 -1.00
CA GLU A 656 -50.85 41.28 -2.42
C GLU A 656 -49.65 41.71 -3.27
N GLY A 657 -49.08 40.77 -4.04
CA GLY A 657 -48.00 41.07 -4.97
C GLY A 657 -48.55 41.65 -6.28
N GLY A 658 -48.44 42.96 -6.48
CA GLY A 658 -48.59 43.57 -7.80
C GLY A 658 -47.32 43.42 -8.66
N VAL A 659 -47.40 43.77 -9.94
CA VAL A 659 -46.26 43.70 -10.91
C VAL A 659 -45.01 44.45 -10.41
N GLY A 660 -45.17 45.51 -9.60
CA GLY A 660 -44.07 46.28 -9.01
C GLY A 660 -43.22 45.54 -7.97
N PHE A 661 -43.54 44.28 -7.64
CA PHE A 661 -42.73 43.43 -6.77
C PHE A 661 -41.66 42.62 -7.53
N LEU A 662 -41.67 42.67 -8.86
CA LEU A 662 -40.74 41.94 -9.74
C LEU A 662 -39.47 42.73 -10.09
N GLU A 663 -39.46 44.04 -9.85
CA GLU A 663 -38.27 44.90 -9.84
C GLU A 663 -37.51 44.79 -8.52
#